data_AF-A0A924YV14-F1
#
_entry.id   AF-A0A924YV14-F1
#
_cell.length_a   1.000
_cell.length_b   1.000
_cell.length_c   1.000
_cell.angle_alpha   90.00
_cell.angle_beta   90.00
_cell.angle_gamma   90.00
#
_symmetry.space_group_name_H-M   'P 1'
#
loop_
_entity.id
_entity.type
_entity.pdbx_description
1 polymer ?
#
loop_
_entity_poly.entity_id
_entity_poly.type
_entity_poly.pdbx_seq_one_letter_code
_entity_poly.pdbx_strand_id
1 'polypeptide(L)'
;CLAGFFSLTIASAADKTNTAKPNGNRLTYLDEPCNPWYVHRDFPKLTTPMWVGEEGVEAVVILGIDDMRGHEKWEAYLRPILNRLKQIDGRAPVSIFTCSIDPKQPHLQQWLEEGLSLEIHTIDHPCPLLKDGDLTKAKSTVDRCIDLLNEVPNNKPVCFRMPCCDSLNTLSPRFYTEIFNKTTAKGNFLLANSSVMQVFTSDDPALPRELVIDADGKEKFKKYLPTDRFFTNSIENYPYPFVVDRLCWEFPCVAPSDWAAQHFHKPHNPQTIEDWKAAIDCTVIKQGVYCLVFHPHNWIKPEQINELIDHAVTKHGKKVKFLNFREAAERLNKNVLGGESLRESDRRDRGRIGHDTGARLLDLDHDGFMDVVTPKQTRVWQPKTQRWREFATPFAKLPKPTGAYVDTGTMSAYGVFRADSQASKFTIQSGQKVKPDGKMEQEIEALIWNFENSGWQSQTVTFGNSSHAHLDGVFLRDLDGEGVCELIAERTGFQRTVPRFCEFYQWNAATKTFDPLASRGFPKRQFRFGFQDHNFRSVQFTVTGQGIRFVDIDEDGHDDMVLSDSRHYAIWLWESLEKGWSRELLSGKRGDNPAEQELPPIVRADGSNNGFWVHSRQLVWMNEDTAKSKDLVERRSFDDLLARRLGTPARPDGKSAPDEKKSEDKKTENKKAEDKTGKSAHPPE
;
A
#
# COMPACT_ATOMS: atom_id res chain seq x y z
N CYS A 1 -25.34 -69.06 -18.40
CA CYS A 1 -24.30 -68.17 -18.96
C CYS A 1 -24.82 -66.75 -18.99
N LEU A 2 -23.96 -65.79 -18.64
CA LEU A 2 -24.18 -64.35 -18.44
C LEU A 2 -24.78 -63.93 -17.08
N ALA A 3 -23.89 -63.54 -16.17
CA ALA A 3 -24.16 -62.56 -15.12
C ALA A 3 -23.13 -61.43 -15.31
N GLY A 4 -23.63 -60.24 -15.65
CA GLY A 4 -22.83 -59.05 -15.96
C GLY A 4 -22.37 -58.32 -14.70
N PHE A 5 -21.08 -57.99 -14.66
CA PHE A 5 -20.48 -57.09 -13.69
C PHE A 5 -20.80 -55.64 -14.10
N PHE A 6 -21.52 -54.91 -13.25
CA PHE A 6 -21.59 -53.44 -13.33
C PHE A 6 -20.40 -52.85 -12.56
N SER A 7 -19.51 -52.19 -13.30
CA SER A 7 -18.43 -51.38 -12.73
C SER A 7 -18.98 -49.98 -12.43
N LEU A 8 -18.98 -49.61 -11.15
CA LEU A 8 -19.43 -48.30 -10.68
C LEU A 8 -18.27 -47.29 -10.82
N THR A 9 -18.28 -46.47 -11.87
CA THR A 9 -17.37 -45.34 -12.00
C THR A 9 -17.83 -44.21 -11.09
N ILE A 10 -17.10 -43.98 -10.01
CA ILE A 10 -17.21 -42.77 -9.19
C ILE A 10 -16.59 -41.62 -9.99
N ALA A 11 -17.41 -40.79 -10.61
CA ALA A 11 -16.98 -39.51 -11.13
C ALA A 11 -16.68 -38.59 -9.94
N SER A 12 -15.41 -38.26 -9.70
CA SER A 12 -15.07 -37.18 -8.76
C SER A 12 -15.66 -35.89 -9.32
N ALA A 13 -16.54 -35.23 -8.58
CA ALA A 13 -16.87 -33.85 -8.83
C ALA A 13 -15.58 -33.04 -8.72
N ALA A 14 -15.01 -32.66 -9.86
CA ALA A 14 -14.00 -31.62 -9.89
C ALA A 14 -14.67 -30.35 -9.36
N ASP A 15 -14.17 -29.85 -8.23
CA ASP A 15 -14.44 -28.50 -7.78
C ASP A 15 -14.23 -27.59 -8.99
N LYS A 16 -15.31 -26.95 -9.44
CA LYS A 16 -15.20 -25.78 -10.29
C LYS A 16 -14.60 -24.71 -9.41
N THR A 17 -13.27 -24.72 -9.30
CA THR A 17 -12.53 -23.55 -8.85
C THR A 17 -12.98 -22.42 -9.76
N ASN A 18 -13.63 -21.43 -9.17
CA ASN A 18 -13.92 -20.18 -9.82
C ASN A 18 -12.55 -19.54 -10.11
N THR A 19 -11.93 -19.91 -11.23
CA THR A 19 -10.62 -19.38 -11.61
C THR A 19 -10.82 -17.88 -11.77
N ALA A 20 -10.34 -17.10 -10.81
CA ALA A 20 -10.25 -15.67 -10.92
C ALA A 20 -9.64 -15.34 -12.29
N LYS A 21 -10.16 -14.29 -12.95
CA LYS A 21 -9.58 -13.86 -14.21
C LYS A 21 -8.06 -13.68 -14.02
N PRO A 22 -7.22 -14.12 -14.97
CA PRO A 22 -5.80 -13.77 -14.97
C PRO A 22 -5.64 -12.27 -14.76
N ASN A 23 -4.74 -11.87 -13.86
CA ASN A 23 -4.49 -10.47 -13.54
C ASN A 23 -2.99 -10.22 -13.62
N GLY A 24 -2.50 -9.74 -14.78
CA GLY A 24 -1.09 -9.40 -14.94
C GLY A 24 -0.69 -8.18 -14.12
N ASN A 25 -1.65 -7.32 -13.75
CA ASN A 25 -1.43 -6.12 -12.94
C ASN A 25 -1.27 -6.40 -11.43
N ARG A 26 -1.35 -7.65 -10.97
CA ARG A 26 -1.26 -7.99 -9.53
C ARG A 26 0.05 -7.57 -8.83
N LEU A 27 1.10 -7.24 -9.59
CA LEU A 27 2.42 -6.83 -9.08
C LEU A 27 2.73 -5.33 -9.22
N THR A 28 1.81 -4.55 -9.78
CA THR A 28 2.05 -3.14 -10.14
C THR A 28 2.22 -2.23 -8.92
N TYR A 29 1.73 -2.65 -7.74
CA TYR A 29 1.96 -1.96 -6.46
C TYR A 29 3.46 -1.82 -6.13
N LEU A 30 4.34 -2.63 -6.72
CA LEU A 30 5.80 -2.52 -6.56
C LEU A 30 6.41 -1.31 -7.28
N ASP A 31 5.72 -0.80 -8.31
CA ASP A 31 6.15 0.31 -9.16
C ASP A 31 5.46 1.63 -8.78
N GLU A 32 4.42 1.57 -7.95
CA GLU A 32 3.67 2.74 -7.49
C GLU A 32 4.44 3.55 -6.44
N PRO A 33 4.58 4.87 -6.63
CA PRO A 33 5.34 5.75 -5.74
C PRO A 33 4.48 6.09 -4.52
N CYS A 34 4.58 5.23 -3.50
CA CYS A 34 3.96 5.32 -2.20
C CYS A 34 2.43 5.46 -2.20
N ASN A 35 1.74 4.34 -1.99
CA ASN A 35 0.33 4.28 -1.62
C ASN A 35 0.22 3.48 -0.30
N PRO A 36 -0.23 4.08 0.82
CA PRO A 36 -0.45 3.33 2.07
C PRO A 36 -1.69 2.44 2.09
N TRP A 37 -2.60 2.55 1.11
CA TRP A 37 -3.93 1.92 1.12
C TRP A 37 -4.14 0.91 -0.03
N TYR A 38 -3.07 0.42 -0.65
CA TYR A 38 -3.15 -0.49 -1.80
C TYR A 38 -3.62 -1.91 -1.45
N VAL A 39 -3.55 -2.29 -0.17
CA VAL A 39 -3.94 -3.63 0.28
C VAL A 39 -5.45 -3.74 0.48
N HIS A 40 -6.01 -4.91 0.20
CA HIS A 40 -7.44 -5.21 0.31
C HIS A 40 -7.66 -6.68 0.69
N ARG A 41 -8.92 -7.08 0.94
CA ARG A 41 -9.31 -8.46 1.36
C ARG A 41 -8.60 -9.59 0.60
N ASP A 42 -8.49 -9.43 -0.73
CA ASP A 42 -8.00 -10.46 -1.66
C ASP A 42 -6.51 -10.34 -1.96
N PHE A 43 -5.82 -9.37 -1.34
CA PHE A 43 -4.37 -9.19 -1.51
C PHE A 43 -3.59 -10.34 -0.83
N PRO A 44 -2.43 -10.76 -1.35
CA PRO A 44 -1.69 -11.88 -0.78
C PRO A 44 -1.29 -11.66 0.68
N LYS A 45 -1.39 -12.68 1.51
CA LYS A 45 -1.35 -12.56 2.97
C LYS A 45 0.08 -12.69 3.50
N LEU A 46 0.43 -11.84 4.46
CA LEU A 46 1.60 -12.03 5.34
C LEU A 46 1.14 -12.48 6.73
N THR A 47 0.67 -13.72 6.82
CA THR A 47 0.11 -14.30 8.05
C THR A 47 1.13 -14.40 9.19
N THR A 48 0.67 -14.39 10.42
CA THR A 48 1.50 -14.49 11.64
C THR A 48 2.48 -15.66 11.65
N PRO A 49 2.10 -16.90 11.27
CA PRO A 49 3.05 -18.01 11.21
C PRO A 49 4.30 -17.73 10.35
N MET A 50 4.16 -16.92 9.30
CA MET A 50 5.24 -16.58 8.37
C MET A 50 6.34 -15.75 9.02
N TRP A 51 5.94 -14.81 9.90
CA TRP A 51 6.86 -13.82 10.45
C TRP A 51 7.16 -14.00 11.93
N VAL A 52 6.28 -14.64 12.72
CA VAL A 52 6.53 -14.82 14.14
C VAL A 52 7.62 -15.87 14.41
N GLY A 53 7.66 -16.93 13.60
CA GLY A 53 8.65 -18.01 13.69
C GLY A 53 8.52 -18.89 14.94
N GLU A 54 7.33 -18.93 15.56
CA GLU A 54 7.01 -19.72 16.75
C GLU A 54 5.88 -20.71 16.42
N GLU A 55 6.12 -22.01 16.63
CA GLU A 55 5.16 -23.06 16.30
C GLU A 55 3.86 -22.92 17.10
N GLY A 56 2.73 -22.99 16.41
CA GLY A 56 1.39 -22.92 17.01
C GLY A 56 0.90 -21.51 17.33
N VAL A 57 1.69 -20.46 17.06
CA VAL A 57 1.24 -19.07 17.13
C VAL A 57 0.57 -18.71 15.81
N GLU A 58 -0.71 -18.40 15.86
CA GLU A 58 -1.56 -18.07 14.71
C GLU A 58 -1.87 -16.57 14.62
N ALA A 59 -1.82 -15.82 15.72
CA ALA A 59 -2.07 -14.38 15.74
C ALA A 59 -1.18 -13.65 16.75
N VAL A 60 -0.95 -12.35 16.49
CA VAL A 60 -0.24 -11.47 17.42
C VAL A 60 -1.16 -10.37 17.91
N VAL A 61 -1.09 -10.05 19.20
CA VAL A 61 -1.71 -8.87 19.81
C VAL A 61 -0.59 -7.89 20.19
N ILE A 62 -0.70 -6.65 19.72
CA ILE A 62 0.18 -5.54 20.09
C ILE A 62 -0.66 -4.46 20.77
N LEU A 63 -0.30 -4.12 21.99
CA LEU A 63 -0.94 -3.07 22.78
C LEU A 63 -0.09 -1.80 22.68
N GLY A 64 -0.61 -0.75 22.05
CA GLY A 64 0.04 0.54 21.89
C GLY A 64 -0.67 1.65 22.66
N ILE A 65 0.00 2.26 23.63
CA ILE A 65 -0.51 3.39 24.41
C ILE A 65 0.14 4.71 23.97
N ASP A 66 -0.67 5.75 23.77
CA ASP A 66 -0.24 6.99 23.11
C ASP A 66 -0.03 8.18 24.07
N ASP A 67 0.42 9.30 23.50
CA ASP A 67 0.55 10.62 24.10
C ASP A 67 1.61 10.81 25.20
N MET A 68 2.58 9.91 25.38
CA MET A 68 3.45 9.99 26.56
C MET A 68 4.25 11.29 26.64
N ARG A 69 4.03 12.07 27.72
CA ARG A 69 4.72 13.33 28.05
C ARG A 69 5.36 13.35 29.45
N GLY A 70 5.28 12.23 30.15
CA GLY A 70 5.73 11.97 31.53
C GLY A 70 5.49 10.49 31.81
N HIS A 71 6.09 9.91 32.84
CA HIS A 71 5.95 8.47 33.05
C HIS A 71 4.86 8.11 34.07
N GLU A 72 4.56 8.99 35.04
CA GLU A 72 3.77 8.69 36.23
C GLU A 72 2.31 8.35 35.92
N LYS A 73 1.66 9.14 35.05
CA LYS A 73 0.28 8.90 34.60
C LYS A 73 0.17 7.58 33.83
N TRP A 74 1.12 7.32 32.94
CA TRP A 74 1.15 6.11 32.11
C TRP A 74 1.47 4.89 32.97
N GLU A 75 2.40 4.99 33.89
CA GLU A 75 2.75 3.96 34.87
C GLU A 75 1.54 3.57 35.72
N ALA A 76 0.85 4.54 36.32
CA ALA A 76 -0.33 4.27 37.14
C ALA A 76 -1.43 3.55 36.36
N TYR A 77 -1.66 3.96 35.11
CA TYR A 77 -2.64 3.33 34.23
C TYR A 77 -2.21 1.93 33.77
N LEU A 78 -0.95 1.77 33.38
CA LEU A 78 -0.44 0.52 32.79
C LEU A 78 -0.18 -0.55 33.84
N ARG A 79 0.17 -0.22 35.08
CA ARG A 79 0.65 -1.19 36.07
C ARG A 79 -0.25 -2.43 36.21
N PRO A 80 -1.60 -2.33 36.28
CA PRO A 80 -2.48 -3.50 36.27
C PRO A 80 -2.35 -4.37 35.01
N ILE A 81 -2.15 -3.74 33.84
CA ILE A 81 -1.98 -4.39 32.54
C ILE A 81 -0.62 -5.09 32.45
N LEU A 82 0.46 -4.40 32.85
CA LEU A 82 1.81 -4.98 32.83
C LEU A 82 1.91 -6.18 33.77
N ASN A 83 1.32 -6.08 34.96
CA ASN A 83 1.27 -7.20 35.91
C ASN A 83 0.52 -8.40 35.32
N ARG A 84 -0.58 -8.17 34.60
CA ARG A 84 -1.33 -9.25 33.98
C ARG A 84 -0.55 -9.94 32.87
N LEU A 85 0.09 -9.19 31.97
CA LEU A 85 0.92 -9.74 30.91
C LEU A 85 2.10 -10.57 31.46
N LYS A 86 2.76 -10.11 32.52
CA LYS A 86 3.84 -10.87 33.17
C LYS A 86 3.40 -12.20 33.75
N GLN A 87 2.17 -12.30 34.24
CA GLN A 87 1.63 -13.59 34.71
C GLN A 87 1.45 -14.60 33.56
N ILE A 88 1.31 -14.13 32.32
CA ILE A 88 1.09 -14.96 31.14
C ILE A 88 2.41 -15.34 30.47
N ASP A 89 3.31 -14.37 30.24
CA ASP A 89 4.50 -14.53 29.39
C ASP A 89 5.81 -14.14 30.09
N GLY A 90 5.78 -13.84 31.40
CA GLY A 90 6.94 -13.37 32.18
C GLY A 90 7.42 -11.96 31.84
N ARG A 91 6.95 -11.38 30.73
CA ARG A 91 7.26 -10.04 30.21
C ARG A 91 5.98 -9.21 30.09
N ALA A 92 6.12 -7.91 29.90
CA ALA A 92 5.02 -6.99 29.63
C ALA A 92 5.21 -6.27 28.27
N PRO A 93 4.97 -6.95 27.14
CA PRO A 93 5.20 -6.40 25.81
C PRO A 93 4.14 -5.36 25.42
N VAL A 94 4.31 -4.13 25.91
CA VAL A 94 3.51 -2.95 25.55
C VAL A 94 4.40 -1.93 24.84
N SER A 95 3.89 -1.30 23.80
CA SER A 95 4.55 -0.18 23.12
C SER A 95 3.98 1.15 23.60
N ILE A 96 4.84 2.05 24.07
CA ILE A 96 4.47 3.38 24.53
C ILE A 96 4.87 4.40 23.46
N PHE A 97 3.90 4.95 22.74
CA PHE A 97 4.10 6.02 21.78
C PHE A 97 4.30 7.34 22.54
N THR A 98 5.52 7.84 22.46
CA THR A 98 6.03 8.93 23.28
C THR A 98 6.17 10.20 22.47
N CYS A 99 5.67 11.30 23.02
CA CYS A 99 5.93 12.63 22.48
C CYS A 99 7.25 13.19 23.05
N SER A 100 7.36 13.26 24.38
CA SER A 100 8.50 13.91 25.03
C SER A 100 8.75 13.33 26.42
N ILE A 101 9.99 12.97 26.72
CA ILE A 101 10.42 12.55 28.06
C ILE A 101 11.90 12.89 28.22
N ASP A 102 12.37 13.15 29.44
CA ASP A 102 13.82 13.23 29.68
C ASP A 102 14.43 11.83 29.45
N PRO A 103 15.39 11.68 28.51
CA PRO A 103 15.93 10.38 28.14
C PRO A 103 16.72 9.71 29.28
N LYS A 104 17.09 10.45 30.33
CA LYS A 104 17.79 9.95 31.51
C LYS A 104 16.85 9.53 32.64
N GLN A 105 15.53 9.60 32.44
CA GLN A 105 14.57 9.20 33.46
C GLN A 105 14.78 7.73 33.86
N PRO A 106 15.11 7.43 35.15
CA PRO A 106 15.46 6.07 35.57
C PRO A 106 14.35 5.05 35.32
N HIS A 107 13.08 5.47 35.43
CA HIS A 107 11.91 4.60 35.22
C HIS A 107 11.85 3.99 33.82
N LEU A 108 12.45 4.65 32.82
CA LEU A 108 12.48 4.13 31.45
C LEU A 108 13.27 2.83 31.36
N GLN A 109 14.36 2.69 32.12
CA GLN A 109 15.13 1.44 32.15
C GLN A 109 14.33 0.30 32.78
N GLN A 110 13.60 0.60 33.85
CA GLN A 110 12.69 -0.38 34.46
C GLN A 110 11.68 -0.90 33.43
N TRP A 111 11.02 -0.01 32.67
CA TRP A 111 10.10 -0.45 31.62
C TRP A 111 10.75 -1.30 30.53
N LEU A 112 11.95 -0.91 30.06
CA LEU A 112 12.66 -1.69 29.05
C LEU A 112 13.03 -3.09 29.56
N GLU A 113 13.46 -3.21 30.82
CA GLU A 113 13.76 -4.49 31.48
C GLU A 113 12.50 -5.36 31.67
N GLU A 114 11.36 -4.73 31.92
CA GLU A 114 10.06 -5.41 32.02
C GLU A 114 9.53 -5.91 30.66
N GLY A 115 10.10 -5.46 29.54
CA GLY A 115 9.75 -5.87 28.18
C GLY A 115 8.93 -4.87 27.38
N LEU A 116 8.80 -3.62 27.84
CA LEU A 116 8.12 -2.56 27.09
C LEU A 116 9.05 -1.99 26.00
N SER A 117 8.47 -1.22 25.08
CA SER A 117 9.20 -0.43 24.08
C SER A 117 8.72 1.01 24.08
N LEU A 118 9.61 1.96 23.75
CA LEU A 118 9.29 3.37 23.61
C LEU A 118 9.37 3.75 22.13
N GLU A 119 8.23 4.16 21.57
CA GLU A 119 8.01 4.40 20.15
C GLU A 119 7.67 5.88 19.86
N ILE A 120 7.65 6.29 18.60
CA ILE A 120 7.63 7.71 18.19
C ILE A 120 6.20 8.24 18.00
N HIS A 121 5.86 9.34 18.65
CA HIS A 121 4.54 10.02 18.49
C HIS A 121 4.63 11.52 18.18
N THR A 122 5.76 11.98 17.65
CA THR A 122 6.13 13.41 17.44
C THR A 122 6.25 14.22 18.73
N ILE A 123 7.19 15.16 18.78
CA ILE A 123 7.47 15.88 20.02
C ILE A 123 6.38 16.91 20.38
N ASP A 124 5.82 17.57 19.36
CA ASP A 124 4.82 18.62 19.53
C ASP A 124 3.38 18.10 19.47
N HIS A 125 3.16 16.84 19.06
CA HIS A 125 1.83 16.26 18.81
C HIS A 125 0.89 17.17 17.98
N PRO A 126 1.30 17.63 16.79
CA PRO A 126 0.43 18.42 15.94
C PRO A 126 -0.66 17.55 15.31
N CYS A 127 -1.87 18.09 15.23
CA CYS A 127 -3.02 17.43 14.62
C CYS A 127 -3.75 18.44 13.72
N PRO A 128 -3.63 18.36 12.38
CA PRO A 128 -2.77 17.43 11.62
C PRO A 128 -1.26 17.77 11.71
N LEU A 129 -0.40 16.80 11.35
CA LEU A 129 1.06 16.99 11.23
C LEU A 129 1.43 17.91 10.08
N LEU A 130 0.89 17.64 8.89
CA LEU A 130 1.12 18.44 7.69
C LEU A 130 0.16 19.62 7.71
N LYS A 131 0.68 20.83 7.98
CA LYS A 131 -0.09 22.07 8.02
C LYS A 131 0.78 23.31 7.84
N ASP A 132 0.11 24.46 7.78
CA ASP A 132 0.72 25.79 7.77
C ASP A 132 1.67 26.06 6.57
N GLY A 133 1.64 25.22 5.53
CA GLY A 133 2.57 25.33 4.40
C GLY A 133 4.03 25.03 4.77
N ASP A 134 4.29 24.37 5.91
CA ASP A 134 5.64 24.22 6.49
C ASP A 134 6.04 22.74 6.69
N LEU A 135 6.49 22.11 5.60
CA LEU A 135 7.03 20.75 5.64
C LEU A 135 8.26 20.64 6.55
N THR A 136 9.07 21.69 6.64
CA THR A 136 10.30 21.69 7.46
C THR A 136 9.96 21.56 8.94
N LYS A 137 8.94 22.30 9.40
CA LYS A 137 8.42 22.19 10.78
C LYS A 137 7.78 20.84 11.04
N ALA A 138 7.00 20.31 10.09
CA ALA A 138 6.44 18.96 10.19
C ALA A 138 7.55 17.90 10.32
N LYS A 139 8.62 18.00 9.52
CA LYS A 139 9.79 17.11 9.66
C LYS A 139 10.50 17.31 10.99
N SER A 140 10.69 18.56 11.44
CA SER A 140 11.39 18.86 12.69
C SER A 140 10.74 18.22 13.92
N THR A 141 9.40 18.21 14.01
CA THR A 141 8.72 17.58 15.17
C THR A 141 8.88 16.06 15.20
N VAL A 142 8.96 15.42 14.03
CA VAL A 142 9.23 13.97 13.89
C VAL A 142 10.68 13.68 14.24
N ASP A 143 11.62 14.36 13.58
CA ASP A 143 13.06 14.14 13.74
C ASP A 143 13.52 14.37 15.19
N ARG A 144 13.05 15.44 15.85
CA ARG A 144 13.39 15.71 17.26
C ARG A 144 12.90 14.60 18.18
N CYS A 145 11.74 14.02 17.91
CA CYS A 145 11.21 12.91 18.71
C CYS A 145 12.01 11.62 18.49
N ILE A 146 12.34 11.31 17.23
CA ILE A 146 13.22 10.18 16.87
C ILE A 146 14.56 10.33 17.59
N ASP A 147 15.19 11.49 17.48
CA ASP A 147 16.50 11.73 18.08
C ASP A 147 16.45 11.68 19.61
N LEU A 148 15.40 12.23 20.24
CA LEU A 148 15.19 12.16 21.69
C LEU A 148 15.07 10.71 22.18
N LEU A 149 14.25 9.88 21.54
CA LEU A 149 14.06 8.50 22.01
C LEU A 149 15.23 7.57 21.69
N ASN A 150 16.08 7.93 20.72
CA ASN A 150 17.37 7.27 20.51
C ASN A 150 18.43 7.67 21.57
N GLU A 151 18.21 8.73 22.35
CA GLU A 151 19.07 9.09 23.49
C GLU A 151 18.76 8.31 24.77
N VAL A 152 17.59 7.64 24.85
CA VAL A 152 17.25 6.77 25.97
C VAL A 152 18.17 5.54 25.94
N PRO A 153 18.97 5.27 26.99
CA PRO A 153 19.83 4.09 27.04
C PRO A 153 19.04 2.80 26.79
N ASN A 154 19.61 1.86 26.04
CA ASN A 154 18.99 0.56 25.70
C ASN A 154 17.66 0.61 24.92
N ASN A 155 17.15 1.80 24.61
CA ASN A 155 16.00 1.94 23.74
C ASN A 155 16.42 1.84 22.27
N LYS A 156 15.54 1.26 21.46
CA LYS A 156 15.68 1.24 20.01
C LYS A 156 14.29 1.45 19.42
N PRO A 157 13.85 2.71 19.26
CA PRO A 157 12.53 2.98 18.69
C PRO A 157 12.51 2.49 17.25
N VAL A 158 11.44 1.80 16.87
CA VAL A 158 11.28 1.26 15.51
C VAL A 158 10.01 1.74 14.84
N CYS A 159 9.00 2.14 15.61
CA CYS A 159 7.66 2.40 15.14
C CYS A 159 7.27 3.88 15.29
N PHE A 160 6.52 4.38 14.32
CA PHE A 160 5.84 5.67 14.37
C PHE A 160 4.33 5.48 14.44
N ARG A 161 3.65 6.34 15.21
CA ARG A 161 2.21 6.51 15.12
C ARG A 161 1.88 7.97 14.86
N MET A 162 1.11 8.20 13.81
CA MET A 162 0.67 9.52 13.41
C MET A 162 -0.38 10.05 14.40
N PRO A 163 -0.18 11.25 14.97
CA PRO A 163 -1.20 11.91 15.77
C PRO A 163 -2.55 11.98 15.04
N CYS A 164 -3.63 11.67 15.78
CA CYS A 164 -5.02 11.70 15.30
C CYS A 164 -5.33 10.78 14.10
N CYS A 165 -4.51 9.77 13.81
CA CYS A 165 -4.74 8.87 12.68
C CYS A 165 -6.06 8.06 12.77
N ASP A 166 -6.59 7.89 13.97
CA ASP A 166 -7.83 7.17 14.26
C ASP A 166 -9.10 8.05 14.18
N SER A 167 -8.95 9.34 13.93
CA SER A 167 -10.04 10.33 13.98
C SER A 167 -10.12 11.26 12.77
N LEU A 168 -9.00 11.48 12.08
CA LEU A 168 -8.86 12.45 11.00
C LEU A 168 -8.01 11.89 9.86
N ASN A 169 -8.13 12.46 8.66
CA ASN A 169 -7.16 12.23 7.59
C ASN A 169 -5.86 12.96 7.93
N THR A 170 -4.87 12.26 8.50
CA THR A 170 -3.57 12.85 8.90
C THR A 170 -2.35 12.13 8.34
N LEU A 171 -2.53 10.90 7.82
CA LEU A 171 -1.51 10.12 7.13
C LEU A 171 -1.51 10.38 5.61
N SER A 172 -0.35 10.70 5.04
CA SER A 172 -0.19 11.06 3.61
C SER A 172 0.99 10.31 2.99
N PRO A 173 0.94 9.96 1.68
CA PRO A 173 2.14 9.57 0.92
C PRO A 173 3.31 10.54 1.07
N ARG A 174 3.03 11.86 1.16
CA ARG A 174 4.07 12.89 1.36
C ARG A 174 4.75 12.77 2.72
N PHE A 175 4.02 12.36 3.76
CA PHE A 175 4.65 12.07 5.06
C PHE A 175 5.65 10.91 4.94
N TYR A 176 5.28 9.83 4.25
CA TYR A 176 6.19 8.70 4.05
C TYR A 176 7.43 9.11 3.27
N THR A 177 7.28 9.66 2.07
CA THR A 177 8.41 9.92 1.16
C THR A 177 9.31 11.06 1.62
N GLU A 178 8.74 12.11 2.22
CA GLU A 178 9.48 13.34 2.55
C GLU A 178 9.90 13.43 4.02
N ILE A 179 9.31 12.62 4.93
CA ILE A 179 9.63 12.66 6.35
C ILE A 179 10.07 11.28 6.86
N PHE A 180 9.18 10.29 6.92
CA PHE A 180 9.44 8.99 7.56
C PHE A 180 10.58 8.19 6.90
N ASN A 181 10.61 8.19 5.56
CA ASN A 181 11.62 7.47 4.77
C ASN A 181 12.98 8.17 4.74
N LYS A 182 13.10 9.39 5.29
CA LYS A 182 14.39 10.07 5.44
C LYS A 182 15.09 9.62 6.72
N THR A 183 16.35 10.00 6.84
CA THR A 183 17.10 9.94 8.10
C THR A 183 17.00 11.29 8.82
N THR A 184 17.18 11.29 10.14
CA THR A 184 17.41 12.52 10.90
C THR A 184 18.83 13.04 10.64
N ALA A 185 19.12 14.27 11.04
CA ALA A 185 20.48 14.82 10.97
C ALA A 185 21.51 14.00 11.77
N LYS A 186 21.08 13.25 12.79
CA LYS A 186 21.93 12.32 13.56
C LYS A 186 22.08 10.94 12.90
N GLY A 187 21.47 10.73 11.73
CA GLY A 187 21.49 9.46 10.99
C GLY A 187 20.52 8.40 11.54
N ASN A 188 19.56 8.79 12.39
CA ASN A 188 18.54 7.87 12.91
C ASN A 188 17.39 7.71 11.90
N PHE A 189 16.72 6.57 11.96
CA PHE A 189 15.56 6.26 11.12
C PHE A 189 14.70 5.16 11.76
N LEU A 190 13.47 4.98 11.26
CA LEU A 190 12.51 3.99 11.76
C LEU A 190 12.25 2.87 10.75
N LEU A 191 11.71 1.75 11.22
CA LEU A 191 11.41 0.56 10.40
C LEU A 191 9.93 0.34 10.17
N ALA A 192 9.07 0.85 11.06
CA ALA A 192 7.65 0.55 11.06
C ALA A 192 6.78 1.79 11.32
N ASN A 193 5.53 1.71 10.89
CA ASN A 193 4.46 2.65 11.17
C ASN A 193 3.21 1.86 11.58
N SER A 194 2.41 2.42 12.48
CA SER A 194 1.13 1.83 12.89
C SER A 194 0.08 2.92 12.99
N SER A 195 -0.40 3.36 11.82
CA SER A 195 -1.31 4.50 11.68
C SER A 195 -2.47 4.26 10.70
N VAL A 196 -2.42 3.24 9.84
CA VAL A 196 -3.55 2.89 8.96
C VAL A 196 -4.58 2.07 9.74
N MET A 197 -5.87 2.42 9.66
CA MET A 197 -6.93 1.68 10.36
C MET A 197 -7.43 0.49 9.54
N GLN A 198 -7.38 -0.72 10.08
CA GLN A 198 -7.96 -1.93 9.52
C GLN A 198 -9.36 -2.17 10.10
N VAL A 199 -10.32 -2.37 9.22
CA VAL A 199 -11.74 -2.59 9.56
C VAL A 199 -12.14 -3.99 9.10
N PHE A 200 -12.70 -4.80 10.00
CA PHE A 200 -13.34 -6.06 9.61
C PHE A 200 -14.76 -5.78 9.10
N THR A 201 -15.17 -6.47 8.04
CA THR A 201 -16.48 -6.27 7.41
C THR A 201 -17.10 -7.61 7.04
N SER A 202 -18.42 -7.61 6.80
CA SER A 202 -19.10 -8.82 6.33
C SER A 202 -18.79 -9.20 4.87
N ASP A 203 -18.00 -8.38 4.17
CA ASP A 203 -17.51 -8.70 2.83
C ASP A 203 -16.44 -9.80 2.85
N ASP A 204 -15.84 -10.11 4.00
CA ASP A 204 -14.88 -11.21 4.11
C ASP A 204 -15.58 -12.55 4.38
N PRO A 205 -15.66 -13.46 3.40
CA PRO A 205 -16.35 -14.74 3.58
C PRO A 205 -15.62 -15.67 4.57
N ALA A 206 -14.37 -15.38 4.93
CA ALA A 206 -13.66 -16.14 5.95
C ALA A 206 -14.16 -15.84 7.38
N LEU A 207 -14.88 -14.74 7.58
CA LEU A 207 -15.34 -14.30 8.89
C LEU A 207 -16.79 -14.77 9.15
N PRO A 208 -17.04 -15.46 10.28
CA PRO A 208 -18.40 -15.74 10.74
C PRO A 208 -19.21 -14.45 10.88
N ARG A 209 -20.45 -14.45 10.37
CA ARG A 209 -21.28 -13.24 10.31
C ARG A 209 -21.53 -12.64 11.68
N GLU A 210 -21.71 -13.46 12.71
CA GLU A 210 -21.90 -13.04 14.10
C GLU A 210 -20.74 -12.24 14.69
N LEU A 211 -19.53 -12.34 14.10
CA LEU A 211 -18.37 -11.57 14.53
C LEU A 211 -18.27 -10.20 13.84
N VAL A 212 -18.95 -10.00 12.71
CA VAL A 212 -18.82 -8.79 11.87
C VAL A 212 -20.15 -8.06 11.65
N ILE A 213 -21.27 -8.65 12.04
CA ILE A 213 -22.62 -8.07 12.00
C ILE A 213 -23.18 -8.02 13.41
N ASP A 214 -23.75 -6.86 13.78
CA ASP A 214 -24.48 -6.67 15.03
C ASP A 214 -25.87 -7.32 14.99
N ALA A 215 -26.50 -7.49 16.16
CA ALA A 215 -27.83 -8.10 16.26
C ALA A 215 -28.94 -7.33 15.50
N ASP A 216 -28.72 -6.05 15.19
CA ASP A 216 -29.62 -5.23 14.38
C ASP A 216 -29.40 -5.37 12.86
N GLY A 217 -28.46 -6.23 12.44
CA GLY A 217 -28.14 -6.52 11.05
C GLY A 217 -27.13 -5.56 10.42
N LYS A 218 -26.54 -4.62 11.16
CA LYS A 218 -25.54 -3.68 10.64
C LYS A 218 -24.11 -4.17 10.83
N GLU A 219 -23.20 -3.59 10.04
CA GLU A 219 -21.75 -3.79 10.18
C GLU A 219 -21.27 -3.40 11.58
N LYS A 220 -20.65 -4.36 12.27
CA LYS A 220 -20.17 -4.20 13.65
C LYS A 220 -19.05 -3.16 13.75
N PHE A 221 -18.15 -3.10 12.77
CA PHE A 221 -16.96 -2.24 12.86
C PHE A 221 -17.08 -0.94 12.03
N LYS A 222 -17.80 -0.95 10.89
CA LYS A 222 -17.95 0.26 10.05
C LYS A 222 -18.62 1.42 10.81
N LYS A 223 -19.46 1.14 11.82
CA LYS A 223 -20.13 2.15 12.65
C LYS A 223 -19.17 3.08 13.41
N TYR A 224 -17.93 2.66 13.62
CA TYR A 224 -16.90 3.45 14.32
C TYR A 224 -16.12 4.40 13.40
N LEU A 225 -16.21 4.22 12.09
CA LEU A 225 -15.61 5.16 11.15
C LEU A 225 -16.39 6.48 11.13
N PRO A 226 -15.72 7.64 10.96
CA PRO A 226 -16.41 8.91 10.84
C PRO A 226 -17.41 8.90 9.66
N THR A 227 -18.69 9.14 9.96
CA THR A 227 -19.77 9.22 8.94
C THR A 227 -20.15 10.66 8.59
N ASP A 228 -19.67 11.63 9.36
CA ASP A 228 -19.94 13.06 9.22
C ASP A 228 -18.94 13.79 8.31
N ARG A 229 -17.90 13.09 7.85
CA ARG A 229 -16.80 13.59 7.03
C ARG A 229 -16.30 12.52 6.07
N PHE A 230 -15.57 12.95 5.04
CA PHE A 230 -14.81 12.02 4.22
C PHE A 230 -13.61 11.49 5.03
N PHE A 231 -13.46 10.16 5.10
CA PHE A 231 -12.39 9.51 5.85
C PHE A 231 -11.73 8.45 4.97
N THR A 232 -10.41 8.57 4.77
CA THR A 232 -9.64 7.68 3.89
C THR A 232 -8.63 6.84 4.64
N ASN A 233 -8.38 7.13 5.93
CA ASN A 233 -7.30 6.46 6.67
C ASN A 233 -7.69 5.06 7.14
N SER A 234 -8.29 4.26 6.25
CA SER A 234 -8.67 2.89 6.51
C SER A 234 -8.50 1.96 5.31
N ILE A 235 -8.22 0.70 5.63
CA ILE A 235 -8.28 -0.48 4.76
C ILE A 235 -9.30 -1.47 5.33
N GLU A 236 -9.76 -2.41 4.51
CA GLU A 236 -10.77 -3.40 4.91
C GLU A 236 -10.24 -4.84 4.78
N ASN A 237 -10.55 -5.67 5.78
CA ASN A 237 -10.29 -7.12 5.84
C ASN A 237 -8.84 -7.59 5.62
N TYR A 238 -7.85 -6.73 5.84
CA TYR A 238 -6.43 -7.03 5.69
C TYR A 238 -5.65 -6.80 7.00
N PRO A 239 -5.78 -7.69 8.02
CA PRO A 239 -5.10 -7.56 9.31
C PRO A 239 -3.66 -8.11 9.28
N TYR A 240 -2.87 -7.75 8.28
CA TYR A 240 -1.50 -8.25 8.10
C TYR A 240 -0.51 -7.08 8.00
N PRO A 241 0.75 -7.25 8.46
CA PRO A 241 1.79 -6.30 8.13
C PRO A 241 2.00 -6.23 6.61
N PHE A 242 2.28 -5.04 6.09
CA PHE A 242 2.60 -4.84 4.66
C PHE A 242 3.66 -3.74 4.48
N VAL A 243 4.17 -3.57 3.26
CA VAL A 243 5.29 -2.66 3.00
C VAL A 243 4.81 -1.39 2.28
N VAL A 244 5.12 -0.23 2.85
CA VAL A 244 4.85 1.09 2.24
C VAL A 244 6.15 1.69 1.71
N ASP A 245 6.15 2.07 0.43
CA ASP A 245 7.29 2.67 -0.29
C ASP A 245 8.63 1.93 -0.10
N ARG A 246 8.58 0.59 -0.04
CA ARG A 246 9.73 -0.32 0.11
C ARG A 246 10.51 -0.21 1.43
N LEU A 247 10.24 0.81 2.24
CA LEU A 247 11.09 1.23 3.36
C LEU A 247 10.40 1.06 4.72
N CYS A 248 9.08 0.96 4.76
CA CYS A 248 8.29 0.95 5.97
C CYS A 248 7.44 -0.31 6.09
N TRP A 249 7.50 -0.98 7.24
CA TRP A 249 6.47 -1.95 7.64
C TRP A 249 5.26 -1.22 8.23
N GLU A 250 4.11 -1.28 7.57
CA GLU A 250 2.84 -0.86 8.15
C GLU A 250 2.24 -2.00 8.96
N PHE A 251 1.98 -1.74 10.24
CA PHE A 251 1.16 -2.58 11.11
C PHE A 251 -0.20 -1.92 11.30
N PRO A 252 -1.24 -2.37 10.59
CA PRO A 252 -2.53 -1.68 10.62
C PRO A 252 -3.18 -1.77 12.01
N CYS A 253 -3.61 -0.62 12.52
CA CYS A 253 -4.35 -0.50 13.78
C CYS A 253 -5.75 -1.07 13.62
N VAL A 254 -6.25 -1.81 14.60
CA VAL A 254 -7.65 -2.25 14.59
C VAL A 254 -8.57 -1.05 14.75
N ALA A 255 -9.63 -0.97 13.94
CA ALA A 255 -10.76 -0.11 14.18
C ALA A 255 -11.85 -0.88 14.96
N PRO A 256 -12.41 -0.32 16.05
CA PRO A 256 -12.10 1.00 16.60
C PRO A 256 -10.83 1.05 17.46
N SER A 257 -10.17 2.22 17.51
CA SER A 257 -9.33 2.62 18.65
C SER A 257 -10.21 2.96 19.86
N ASP A 258 -9.61 3.18 21.04
CA ASP A 258 -10.39 3.64 22.20
C ASP A 258 -11.01 5.04 22.00
N TRP A 259 -10.38 5.92 21.21
CA TRP A 259 -10.93 7.23 20.83
C TRP A 259 -12.20 7.09 19.99
N ALA A 260 -12.15 6.26 18.94
CA ALA A 260 -13.31 6.03 18.07
C ALA A 260 -14.43 5.33 18.85
N ALA A 261 -14.07 4.36 19.69
CA ALA A 261 -15.00 3.65 20.53
C ALA A 261 -15.69 4.57 21.55
N GLN A 262 -14.96 5.39 22.30
CA GLN A 262 -15.57 6.30 23.27
C GLN A 262 -16.38 7.41 22.58
N HIS A 263 -15.99 7.85 21.38
CA HIS A 263 -16.73 8.86 20.65
C HIS A 263 -18.14 8.36 20.34
N PHE A 264 -18.23 7.11 19.87
CA PHE A 264 -19.48 6.44 19.53
C PHE A 264 -20.27 5.98 20.78
N HIS A 265 -19.63 5.22 21.67
CA HIS A 265 -20.29 4.53 22.80
C HIS A 265 -20.22 5.24 24.15
N LYS A 266 -19.51 6.37 24.24
CA LYS A 266 -19.08 7.01 25.50
C LYS A 266 -18.05 6.18 26.28
N PRO A 267 -17.30 6.81 27.21
CA PRO A 267 -16.28 6.12 27.98
C PRO A 267 -16.75 4.88 28.73
N HIS A 268 -15.86 3.90 28.88
CA HIS A 268 -16.03 2.68 29.67
C HIS A 268 -17.18 1.77 29.25
N ASN A 269 -17.65 1.91 28.02
CA ASN A 269 -18.80 1.12 27.56
C ASN A 269 -18.41 -0.37 27.41
N PRO A 270 -19.16 -1.31 28.02
CA PRO A 270 -18.88 -2.74 27.90
C PRO A 270 -19.04 -3.27 26.47
N GLN A 271 -19.91 -2.67 25.64
CA GLN A 271 -20.08 -3.09 24.25
C GLN A 271 -18.80 -2.91 23.42
N THR A 272 -17.98 -1.89 23.72
CA THR A 272 -16.67 -1.73 23.10
C THR A 272 -15.78 -2.94 23.35
N ILE A 273 -15.86 -3.54 24.53
CA ILE A 273 -15.04 -4.71 24.89
C ILE A 273 -15.52 -5.94 24.13
N GLU A 274 -16.84 -6.14 24.02
CA GLU A 274 -17.40 -7.23 23.21
C GLU A 274 -17.01 -7.10 21.73
N ASP A 275 -17.03 -5.89 21.18
CA ASP A 275 -16.62 -5.66 19.79
C ASP A 275 -15.10 -5.89 19.61
N TRP A 276 -14.26 -5.50 20.57
CA TRP A 276 -12.82 -5.82 20.54
C TRP A 276 -12.52 -7.31 20.70
N LYS A 277 -13.27 -8.03 21.54
CA LYS A 277 -13.17 -9.50 21.65
C LYS A 277 -13.48 -10.17 20.31
N ALA A 278 -14.54 -9.72 19.62
CA ALA A 278 -14.88 -10.18 18.28
C ALA A 278 -13.78 -9.85 17.27
N ALA A 279 -13.16 -8.66 17.34
CA ALA A 279 -12.04 -8.30 16.48
C ALA A 279 -10.80 -9.18 16.71
N ILE A 280 -10.47 -9.55 17.97
CA ILE A 280 -9.41 -10.53 18.24
C ILE A 280 -9.75 -11.90 17.63
N ASP A 281 -11.00 -12.34 17.74
CA ASP A 281 -11.44 -13.60 17.14
C ASP A 281 -11.29 -13.58 15.61
N CYS A 282 -11.68 -12.49 14.95
CA CYS A 282 -11.46 -12.26 13.52
C CYS A 282 -9.97 -12.30 13.18
N THR A 283 -9.12 -11.65 13.97
CA THR A 283 -7.65 -11.68 13.77
C THR A 283 -7.09 -13.10 13.86
N VAL A 284 -7.55 -13.92 14.82
CA VAL A 284 -7.12 -15.32 14.95
C VAL A 284 -7.57 -16.14 13.74
N ILE A 285 -8.82 -16.00 13.30
CA ILE A 285 -9.33 -16.68 12.10
C ILE A 285 -8.49 -16.31 10.87
N LYS A 286 -8.13 -15.04 10.74
CA LYS A 286 -7.32 -14.52 9.64
C LYS A 286 -5.84 -14.84 9.78
N GLN A 287 -5.39 -15.34 10.93
CA GLN A 287 -3.99 -15.49 11.28
C GLN A 287 -3.18 -14.19 11.17
N GLY A 288 -3.76 -13.09 11.68
CA GLY A 288 -3.26 -11.74 11.51
C GLY A 288 -2.63 -11.11 12.76
N VAL A 289 -2.45 -9.80 12.69
CA VAL A 289 -2.01 -8.95 13.81
C VAL A 289 -3.14 -8.02 14.27
N TYR A 290 -3.33 -7.93 15.58
CA TYR A 290 -4.26 -7.02 16.25
C TYR A 290 -3.45 -5.92 16.94
N CYS A 291 -3.43 -4.72 16.37
CA CYS A 291 -2.75 -3.56 16.94
C CYS A 291 -3.78 -2.61 17.57
N LEU A 292 -3.85 -2.57 18.90
CA LEU A 292 -4.76 -1.67 19.62
C LEU A 292 -4.08 -0.34 19.90
N VAL A 293 -4.83 0.75 19.66
CA VAL A 293 -4.51 2.11 20.10
C VAL A 293 -5.37 2.42 21.32
N PHE A 294 -4.73 2.79 22.43
CA PHE A 294 -5.44 3.24 23.62
C PHE A 294 -4.70 4.36 24.38
N HIS A 295 -5.42 5.02 25.29
CA HIS A 295 -4.93 6.20 25.98
C HIS A 295 -5.26 6.20 27.48
N PRO A 296 -4.46 6.84 28.33
CA PRO A 296 -4.76 6.99 29.76
C PRO A 296 -5.71 8.17 30.01
N HIS A 297 -6.69 8.41 29.14
CA HIS A 297 -7.59 9.57 29.18
C HIS A 297 -8.97 9.27 29.77
N ASN A 298 -9.11 8.17 30.50
CA ASN A 298 -10.37 7.73 31.11
C ASN A 298 -11.48 7.47 30.06
N TRP A 299 -11.07 6.98 28.89
CA TRP A 299 -11.95 6.50 27.82
C TRP A 299 -12.20 5.00 27.94
N ILE A 300 -11.16 4.28 28.33
CA ILE A 300 -11.16 2.86 28.63
C ILE A 300 -10.42 2.65 29.95
N LYS A 301 -10.82 1.64 30.74
CA LYS A 301 -10.17 1.34 32.03
C LYS A 301 -9.06 0.30 31.86
N PRO A 302 -8.02 0.28 32.73
CA PRO A 302 -7.02 -0.79 32.74
C PRO A 302 -7.64 -2.19 32.87
N GLU A 303 -8.70 -2.33 33.67
CA GLU A 303 -9.39 -3.61 33.86
C GLU A 303 -10.07 -4.11 32.60
N GLN A 304 -10.54 -3.19 31.74
CA GLN A 304 -11.15 -3.55 30.46
C GLN A 304 -10.11 -4.02 29.44
N ILE A 305 -8.89 -3.49 29.50
CA ILE A 305 -7.76 -4.02 28.71
C ILE A 305 -7.36 -5.40 29.22
N ASN A 306 -7.36 -5.62 30.54
CA ASN A 306 -7.14 -6.95 31.13
C ASN A 306 -8.20 -7.96 30.69
N GLU A 307 -9.47 -7.55 30.61
CA GLU A 307 -10.55 -8.41 30.10
C GLU A 307 -10.30 -8.85 28.65
N LEU A 308 -9.77 -7.96 27.81
CA LEU A 308 -9.39 -8.29 26.44
C LEU A 308 -8.21 -9.27 26.38
N ILE A 309 -7.18 -9.06 27.22
CA ILE A 309 -6.03 -9.96 27.36
C ILE A 309 -6.53 -11.36 27.80
N ASP A 310 -7.43 -11.40 28.78
CA ASP A 310 -7.99 -12.63 29.32
C ASP A 310 -8.84 -13.38 28.31
N HIS A 311 -9.62 -12.67 27.49
CA HIS A 311 -10.34 -13.27 26.37
C HIS A 311 -9.38 -13.95 25.39
N ALA A 312 -8.33 -13.24 24.97
CA ALA A 312 -7.35 -13.79 24.03
C ALA A 312 -6.67 -15.06 24.57
N VAL A 313 -6.25 -15.04 25.84
CA VAL A 313 -5.60 -16.19 26.48
C VAL A 313 -6.57 -17.34 26.73
N THR A 314 -7.76 -17.06 27.26
CA THR A 314 -8.73 -18.09 27.65
C THR A 314 -9.32 -18.80 26.45
N LYS A 315 -9.65 -18.04 25.39
CA LYS A 315 -10.31 -18.58 24.20
C LYS A 315 -9.31 -19.21 23.23
N HIS A 316 -8.16 -18.57 23.01
CA HIS A 316 -7.23 -18.96 21.93
C HIS A 316 -5.93 -19.58 22.45
N GLY A 317 -5.58 -19.37 23.73
CA GLY A 317 -4.40 -19.96 24.36
C GLY A 317 -3.12 -19.66 23.57
N LYS A 318 -2.34 -20.71 23.29
CA LYS A 318 -1.05 -20.60 22.59
C LYS A 318 -1.12 -20.04 21.16
N LYS A 319 -2.32 -19.96 20.57
CA LYS A 319 -2.51 -19.36 19.24
C LYS A 319 -2.20 -17.87 19.23
N VAL A 320 -2.31 -17.19 20.37
CA VAL A 320 -2.05 -15.75 20.47
C VAL A 320 -0.73 -15.49 21.20
N LYS A 321 0.09 -14.61 20.62
CA LYS A 321 1.30 -14.08 21.25
C LYS A 321 1.17 -12.56 21.44
N PHE A 322 1.53 -12.06 22.62
CA PHE A 322 1.64 -10.63 22.87
C PHE A 322 3.04 -10.15 22.52
N LEU A 323 3.16 -9.16 21.66
CA LEU A 323 4.44 -8.56 21.24
C LEU A 323 4.36 -7.03 21.32
N ASN A 324 5.52 -6.39 21.46
CA ASN A 324 5.69 -4.97 21.21
C ASN A 324 6.21 -4.74 19.76
N PHE A 325 6.20 -3.50 19.25
CA PHE A 325 6.59 -3.23 17.87
C PHE A 325 8.05 -3.54 17.56
N ARG A 326 8.96 -3.30 18.50
CA ARG A 326 10.38 -3.70 18.38
C ARG A 326 10.51 -5.20 18.14
N GLU A 327 9.86 -6.00 18.96
CA GLU A 327 9.84 -7.46 18.88
C GLU A 327 9.20 -7.97 17.59
N ALA A 328 8.18 -7.28 17.08
CA ALA A 328 7.53 -7.62 15.82
C ALA A 328 8.45 -7.31 14.62
N ALA A 329 9.08 -6.14 14.60
CA ALA A 329 10.03 -5.74 13.55
C ALA A 329 11.27 -6.64 13.51
N GLU A 330 11.83 -7.01 14.68
CA GLU A 330 12.95 -7.95 14.77
C GLU A 330 12.59 -9.33 14.17
N ARG A 331 11.37 -9.80 14.42
CA ARG A 331 10.85 -11.07 13.87
C ARG A 331 10.59 -11.00 12.37
N LEU A 332 10.04 -9.90 11.83
CA LEU A 332 9.92 -9.69 10.38
C LEU A 332 11.30 -9.75 9.70
N ASN A 333 12.29 -9.03 10.24
CA ASN A 333 13.64 -9.05 9.70
C ASN A 333 14.25 -10.45 9.73
N LYS A 334 14.15 -11.14 10.86
CA LYS A 334 14.71 -12.48 11.05
C LYS A 334 14.02 -13.54 10.16
N ASN A 335 12.70 -13.60 10.25
CA ASN A 335 11.92 -14.73 9.75
C ASN A 335 11.34 -14.51 8.37
N VAL A 336 11.13 -13.28 7.91
CA VAL A 336 10.62 -12.95 6.56
C VAL A 336 11.77 -12.52 5.64
N LEU A 337 12.56 -11.54 6.07
CA LEU A 337 13.67 -11.00 5.26
C LEU A 337 14.96 -11.84 5.36
N GLY A 338 14.93 -12.96 6.09
CA GLY A 338 16.06 -13.88 6.19
C GLY A 338 17.28 -13.29 6.89
N GLY A 339 17.04 -12.46 7.92
CA GLY A 339 18.06 -11.74 8.68
C GLY A 339 18.37 -10.32 8.16
N GLU A 340 17.82 -9.94 7.00
CA GLU A 340 17.97 -8.61 6.43
C GLU A 340 16.92 -7.63 6.98
N SER A 341 17.02 -6.36 6.55
CA SER A 341 16.08 -5.28 6.85
C SER A 341 15.60 -4.65 5.54
N LEU A 342 14.44 -3.98 5.55
CA LEU A 342 14.01 -3.14 4.43
C LEU A 342 14.95 -1.95 4.21
N ARG A 343 15.59 -1.49 5.29
CA ARG A 343 16.46 -0.32 5.33
C ARG A 343 17.88 -0.69 5.72
N GLU A 344 18.86 -0.15 5.00
CA GLU A 344 20.29 -0.32 5.27
C GLU A 344 20.65 0.26 6.64
N SER A 345 21.42 -0.50 7.42
CA SER A 345 21.75 -0.16 8.80
C SER A 345 23.26 -0.15 9.09
N ASP A 346 24.10 -0.64 8.16
CA ASP A 346 25.55 -0.63 8.36
C ASP A 346 26.10 0.80 8.28
N ARG A 347 26.50 1.32 9.45
CA ARG A 347 27.10 2.66 9.58
C ARG A 347 28.42 2.82 8.82
N ARG A 348 29.04 1.73 8.35
CA ARG A 348 30.23 1.78 7.50
C ARG A 348 29.89 2.17 6.07
N ASP A 349 28.66 1.95 5.61
CA ASP A 349 28.15 2.45 4.33
C ASP A 349 27.47 3.82 4.52
N ARG A 350 28.25 4.83 4.96
CA ARG A 350 27.76 6.15 5.39
C ARG A 350 26.89 6.88 4.34
N GLY A 351 26.96 6.49 3.07
CA GLY A 351 26.15 7.07 2.00
C GLY A 351 24.81 6.36 1.75
N ARG A 352 24.52 5.26 2.47
CA ARG A 352 23.31 4.44 2.25
C ARG A 352 22.50 4.14 3.51
N ILE A 353 22.91 4.58 4.69
CA ILE A 353 22.15 4.35 5.93
C ILE A 353 20.69 4.82 5.74
N GLY A 354 19.73 3.96 6.05
CA GLY A 354 18.29 4.22 5.94
C GLY A 354 17.72 4.07 4.53
N HIS A 355 18.52 3.75 3.51
CA HIS A 355 18.06 3.52 2.14
C HIS A 355 17.52 2.10 1.91
N ASP A 356 16.79 1.93 0.82
CA ASP A 356 16.20 0.66 0.37
C ASP A 356 17.29 -0.41 0.17
N THR A 357 17.11 -1.57 0.80
CA THR A 357 18.04 -2.69 0.63
C THR A 357 17.84 -3.41 -0.70
N GLY A 358 16.69 -3.26 -1.35
CA GLY A 358 16.26 -3.99 -2.53
C GLY A 358 15.33 -5.17 -2.21
N ALA A 359 14.91 -5.32 -0.95
CA ALA A 359 13.92 -6.32 -0.55
C ALA A 359 12.54 -6.01 -1.16
N ARG A 360 11.88 -7.01 -1.72
CA ARG A 360 10.52 -6.91 -2.28
C ARG A 360 9.68 -8.06 -1.76
N LEU A 361 8.45 -7.74 -1.35
CA LEU A 361 7.43 -8.72 -1.00
C LEU A 361 6.45 -8.82 -2.15
N LEU A 362 6.23 -10.05 -2.62
CA LEU A 362 5.34 -10.37 -3.73
C LEU A 362 4.98 -11.85 -3.69
N ASP A 363 3.78 -12.18 -4.14
CA ASP A 363 3.35 -13.57 -4.34
C ASP A 363 4.01 -14.11 -5.62
N LEU A 364 5.04 -14.96 -5.50
CA LEU A 364 5.82 -15.42 -6.64
C LEU A 364 5.10 -16.53 -7.40
N ASP A 365 4.46 -17.46 -6.69
CA ASP A 365 3.84 -18.66 -7.26
C ASP A 365 2.31 -18.56 -7.38
N HIS A 366 1.74 -17.40 -7.06
CA HIS A 366 0.32 -17.07 -7.14
C HIS A 366 -0.55 -17.91 -6.19
N ASP A 367 -0.03 -18.25 -5.01
CA ASP A 367 -0.72 -19.05 -3.99
C ASP A 367 -1.54 -18.23 -2.98
N GLY A 368 -1.49 -16.89 -3.08
CA GLY A 368 -2.20 -15.96 -2.20
C GLY A 368 -1.45 -15.65 -0.90
N PHE A 369 -0.18 -16.05 -0.77
CA PHE A 369 0.70 -15.68 0.33
C PHE A 369 1.87 -14.81 -0.16
N MET A 370 2.42 -14.01 0.76
CA MET A 370 3.57 -13.16 0.45
C MET A 370 4.87 -13.95 0.44
N ASP A 371 5.59 -13.89 -0.67
CA ASP A 371 6.98 -14.33 -0.77
C ASP A 371 7.94 -13.15 -0.73
N VAL A 372 9.24 -13.46 -0.67
CA VAL A 372 10.27 -12.45 -0.47
C VAL A 372 11.42 -12.64 -1.44
N VAL A 373 11.78 -11.57 -2.13
CA VAL A 373 13.02 -11.47 -2.89
C VAL A 373 13.91 -10.43 -2.22
N THR A 374 15.06 -10.85 -1.70
CA THR A 374 16.11 -9.95 -1.20
C THR A 374 17.34 -10.01 -2.11
N PRO A 375 18.33 -9.13 -1.93
CA PRO A 375 19.61 -9.27 -2.60
C PRO A 375 20.40 -10.54 -2.19
N LYS A 376 20.04 -11.21 -1.09
CA LYS A 376 20.75 -12.41 -0.63
C LYS A 376 20.07 -13.70 -1.08
N GLN A 377 18.74 -13.71 -1.12
CA GLN A 377 17.97 -14.92 -1.39
C GLN A 377 16.54 -14.62 -1.84
N THR A 378 15.91 -15.61 -2.44
CA THR A 378 14.47 -15.65 -2.66
C THR A 378 13.85 -16.68 -1.73
N ARG A 379 12.71 -16.38 -1.12
CA ARG A 379 12.08 -17.24 -0.11
C ARG A 379 10.59 -17.32 -0.43
N VAL A 380 10.11 -18.55 -0.62
CA VAL A 380 8.69 -18.84 -0.90
C VAL A 380 8.07 -19.49 0.31
N TRP A 381 6.92 -19.00 0.75
CA TRP A 381 6.20 -19.59 1.87
C TRP A 381 5.53 -20.89 1.43
N GLN A 382 5.50 -21.89 2.30
CA GLN A 382 4.83 -23.16 2.04
C GLN A 382 3.71 -23.33 3.05
N PRO A 383 2.47 -22.89 2.76
CA PRO A 383 1.39 -22.79 3.74
C PRO A 383 1.02 -24.14 4.37
N LYS A 384 1.14 -25.25 3.61
CA LYS A 384 0.86 -26.61 4.11
C LYS A 384 1.86 -27.09 5.16
N THR A 385 3.12 -26.68 5.06
CA THR A 385 4.19 -27.11 5.98
C THR A 385 4.60 -26.02 6.96
N GLN A 386 4.08 -24.80 6.78
CA GLN A 386 4.42 -23.59 7.53
C GLN A 386 5.93 -23.33 7.58
N ARG A 387 6.58 -23.41 6.42
CA ARG A 387 8.03 -23.21 6.29
C ARG A 387 8.36 -22.34 5.09
N TRP A 388 9.44 -21.57 5.23
CA TRP A 388 10.08 -20.91 4.12
C TRP A 388 10.92 -21.91 3.33
N ARG A 389 10.74 -21.94 2.02
CA ARG A 389 11.64 -22.60 1.08
C ARG A 389 12.55 -21.56 0.45
N GLU A 390 13.85 -21.75 0.56
CA GLU A 390 14.85 -20.76 0.17
C GLU A 390 15.52 -21.14 -1.16
N PHE A 391 15.79 -20.14 -1.98
CA PHE A 391 16.37 -20.24 -3.31
C PHE A 391 17.45 -19.16 -3.49
N ALA A 392 18.44 -19.45 -4.33
CA ALA A 392 19.41 -18.44 -4.74
C ALA A 392 18.70 -17.30 -5.51
N THR A 393 19.11 -16.06 -5.25
CA THR A 393 18.63 -14.90 -5.99
C THR A 393 19.71 -14.48 -7.01
N PRO A 394 19.36 -14.27 -8.29
CA PRO A 394 20.29 -13.70 -9.26
C PRO A 394 20.40 -12.17 -9.13
N PHE A 395 19.61 -11.56 -8.25
CA PHE A 395 19.49 -10.10 -8.11
C PHE A 395 20.33 -9.52 -6.97
N ALA A 396 21.40 -10.22 -6.58
CA ALA A 396 22.32 -9.70 -5.59
C ALA A 396 22.89 -8.35 -6.04
N LYS A 397 23.05 -7.42 -5.09
CA LYS A 397 23.88 -6.23 -5.31
C LYS A 397 25.26 -6.75 -5.68
N LEU A 398 25.68 -6.55 -6.93
CA LEU A 398 26.92 -7.08 -7.46
C LEU A 398 28.08 -6.70 -6.52
N PRO A 399 29.00 -7.65 -6.19
CA PRO A 399 30.22 -7.29 -5.50
C PRO A 399 30.97 -6.22 -6.31
N LYS A 400 31.60 -5.25 -5.63
CA LYS A 400 32.57 -4.38 -6.28
C LYS A 400 33.63 -5.28 -6.92
N PRO A 401 33.81 -5.28 -8.25
CA PRO A 401 34.67 -6.25 -8.88
C PRO A 401 36.12 -5.92 -8.57
N THR A 402 36.84 -6.90 -8.05
CA THR A 402 38.22 -7.11 -8.47
C THR A 402 38.18 -7.69 -9.89
N GLY A 403 38.30 -6.82 -10.90
CA GLY A 403 38.50 -7.20 -12.31
C GLY A 403 37.25 -7.21 -13.20
N ALA A 404 37.17 -6.20 -14.07
CA ALA A 404 36.49 -6.15 -15.38
C ALA A 404 34.96 -6.23 -15.51
N TYR A 405 34.15 -5.84 -14.51
CA TYR A 405 32.69 -5.68 -14.72
C TYR A 405 32.09 -4.52 -13.91
N VAL A 406 32.01 -3.30 -14.46
CA VAL A 406 31.36 -2.19 -13.73
C VAL A 406 29.87 -2.17 -14.08
N ASP A 407 29.00 -2.53 -13.12
CA ASP A 407 27.56 -2.30 -13.23
C ASP A 407 27.28 -0.79 -13.30
N THR A 408 26.81 -0.33 -14.46
CA THR A 408 26.43 1.08 -14.69
C THR A 408 24.95 1.37 -14.48
N GLY A 409 24.18 0.39 -14.00
CA GLY A 409 22.76 0.49 -13.71
C GLY A 409 21.99 -0.71 -14.26
N THR A 410 21.24 -1.41 -13.40
CA THR A 410 20.24 -2.39 -13.82
C THR A 410 18.87 -1.73 -13.79
N MET A 411 18.18 -1.67 -14.93
CA MET A 411 16.76 -1.35 -14.94
C MET A 411 15.98 -2.63 -14.68
N SER A 412 14.99 -2.61 -13.79
CA SER A 412 14.17 -3.79 -13.57
C SER A 412 12.75 -3.47 -13.10
N ALA A 413 11.81 -4.31 -13.49
CA ALA A 413 10.42 -4.29 -13.05
C ALA A 413 9.93 -5.72 -12.83
N TYR A 414 9.07 -5.91 -11.83
CA TYR A 414 8.37 -7.18 -11.61
C TYR A 414 7.03 -7.14 -12.35
N GLY A 415 6.61 -8.26 -12.91
CA GLY A 415 5.37 -8.36 -13.67
C GLY A 415 5.05 -9.82 -13.96
N VAL A 416 4.08 -10.05 -14.85
CA VAL A 416 3.65 -11.40 -15.24
C VAL A 416 3.87 -11.56 -16.74
N PHE A 417 4.75 -12.46 -17.16
CA PHE A 417 4.97 -12.78 -18.58
C PHE A 417 4.49 -14.18 -18.97
N ARG A 418 3.78 -14.85 -18.06
CA ARG A 418 3.44 -16.27 -18.16
C ARG A 418 1.93 -16.45 -17.96
N ALA A 419 1.35 -17.35 -18.77
CA ALA A 419 -0.06 -17.69 -18.69
C ALA A 419 -0.47 -18.38 -17.37
N ASP A 420 0.49 -18.92 -16.60
CA ASP A 420 0.25 -19.49 -15.28
C ASP A 420 0.22 -18.42 -14.17
N SER A 421 0.33 -17.13 -14.52
CA SER A 421 0.31 -15.98 -13.61
C SER A 421 1.43 -15.94 -12.57
N GLN A 422 2.44 -16.82 -12.68
CA GLN A 422 3.62 -16.76 -11.83
C GLN A 422 4.44 -15.49 -12.11
N ALA A 423 5.10 -15.00 -11.07
CA ALA A 423 5.85 -13.76 -11.14
C ALA A 423 7.09 -13.92 -12.03
N SER A 424 7.34 -12.86 -12.79
CA SER A 424 8.52 -12.66 -13.60
C SER A 424 9.21 -11.35 -13.21
N LYS A 425 10.45 -11.19 -13.63
CA LYS A 425 11.18 -9.93 -13.53
C LYS A 425 11.85 -9.62 -14.86
N PHE A 426 11.58 -8.45 -15.41
CA PHE A 426 12.33 -7.92 -16.54
C PHE A 426 13.58 -7.21 -16.03
N THR A 427 14.74 -7.43 -16.65
CA THR A 427 15.97 -6.70 -16.35
C THR A 427 16.71 -6.28 -17.60
N ILE A 428 17.27 -5.07 -17.61
CA ILE A 428 18.30 -4.66 -18.57
C ILE A 428 19.60 -4.54 -17.82
N GLN A 429 20.59 -5.31 -18.24
CA GLN A 429 21.93 -5.31 -17.67
C GLN A 429 22.88 -4.67 -18.66
N SER A 430 23.75 -3.78 -18.19
CA SER A 430 24.81 -3.17 -19.00
C SER A 430 26.18 -3.53 -18.44
N GLY A 431 27.02 -4.13 -19.25
CA GLY A 431 28.41 -4.46 -18.96
C GLY A 431 29.38 -3.80 -19.93
N GLN A 432 30.68 -3.92 -19.65
CA GLN A 432 31.73 -3.56 -20.59
C GLN A 432 32.64 -4.75 -20.84
N LYS A 433 32.85 -5.11 -22.11
CA LYS A 433 33.74 -6.19 -22.54
C LYS A 433 34.99 -5.59 -23.18
N VAL A 434 36.17 -6.11 -22.80
CA VAL A 434 37.42 -5.76 -23.48
C VAL A 434 37.48 -6.55 -24.78
N LYS A 435 37.48 -5.86 -25.91
CA LYS A 435 37.73 -6.46 -27.22
C LYS A 435 39.18 -6.95 -27.32
N PRO A 436 39.47 -7.89 -28.24
CA PRO A 436 40.84 -8.33 -28.51
C PRO A 436 41.82 -7.20 -28.89
N ASP A 437 41.32 -6.06 -29.37
CA ASP A 437 42.10 -4.85 -29.70
C ASP A 437 42.33 -3.91 -28.49
N GLY A 438 41.92 -4.32 -27.29
CA GLY A 438 42.06 -3.56 -26.06
C GLY A 438 40.99 -2.48 -25.86
N LYS A 439 40.03 -2.31 -26.78
CA LYS A 439 38.94 -1.34 -26.61
C LYS A 439 37.82 -1.90 -25.74
N MET A 440 37.16 -1.02 -24.99
CA MET A 440 35.96 -1.37 -24.24
C MET A 440 34.73 -1.30 -25.16
N GLU A 441 33.90 -2.35 -25.15
CA GLU A 441 32.59 -2.38 -25.78
C GLU A 441 31.51 -2.46 -24.71
N GLN A 442 30.49 -1.62 -24.81
CA GLN A 442 29.33 -1.73 -23.94
C GLN A 442 28.45 -2.87 -24.45
N GLU A 443 28.19 -3.84 -23.59
CA GLU A 443 27.25 -4.94 -23.83
C GLU A 443 25.99 -4.63 -23.03
N ILE A 444 24.85 -4.59 -23.70
CA ILE A 444 23.55 -4.41 -23.05
C ILE A 444 22.77 -5.68 -23.31
N GLU A 445 22.24 -6.31 -22.27
CA GLU A 445 21.44 -7.53 -22.36
C GLU A 445 20.09 -7.29 -21.67
N ALA A 446 19.01 -7.63 -22.37
CA ALA A 446 17.67 -7.65 -21.81
C ALA A 446 17.28 -9.10 -21.49
N LEU A 447 16.83 -9.32 -20.26
CA LEU A 447 16.47 -10.64 -19.73
C LEU A 447 15.05 -10.62 -19.16
N ILE A 448 14.31 -11.69 -19.36
CA ILE A 448 13.17 -12.05 -18.51
C ILE A 448 13.63 -13.16 -17.57
N TRP A 449 13.41 -12.96 -16.28
CA TRP A 449 13.59 -13.94 -15.24
C TRP A 449 12.23 -14.48 -14.84
N ASN A 450 12.03 -15.79 -14.98
CA ASN A 450 10.83 -16.47 -14.53
C ASN A 450 11.15 -17.22 -13.25
N PHE A 451 10.28 -17.10 -12.25
CA PHE A 451 10.37 -17.94 -11.07
C PHE A 451 9.74 -19.30 -11.37
N GLU A 452 10.47 -20.38 -11.10
CA GLU A 452 10.02 -21.76 -11.32
C GLU A 452 10.29 -22.61 -10.07
N ASN A 453 9.84 -23.87 -10.06
CA ASN A 453 9.98 -24.79 -8.92
C ASN A 453 11.43 -25.00 -8.42
N SER A 454 12.44 -24.72 -9.25
CA SER A 454 13.87 -24.82 -8.93
C SER A 454 14.52 -23.45 -8.61
N GLY A 455 13.77 -22.36 -8.67
CA GLY A 455 14.25 -20.99 -8.51
C GLY A 455 14.17 -20.18 -9.82
N TRP A 456 14.91 -19.07 -9.87
CA TRP A 456 14.90 -18.15 -11.02
C TRP A 456 15.61 -18.74 -12.25
N GLN A 457 14.94 -18.68 -13.41
CA GLN A 457 15.50 -19.02 -14.72
C GLN A 457 15.46 -17.78 -15.62
N SER A 458 16.59 -17.43 -16.25
CA SER A 458 16.64 -16.33 -17.20
C SER A 458 16.50 -16.79 -18.65
N GLN A 459 15.97 -15.89 -19.48
CA GLN A 459 16.07 -15.97 -20.92
C GLN A 459 16.40 -14.60 -21.50
N THR A 460 17.32 -14.55 -22.45
CA THR A 460 17.58 -13.37 -23.26
C THR A 460 16.38 -13.07 -24.15
N VAL A 461 16.00 -11.79 -24.21
CA VAL A 461 14.90 -11.29 -25.02
C VAL A 461 15.38 -10.24 -26.02
N THR A 462 14.64 -10.08 -27.11
CA THR A 462 14.96 -9.10 -28.16
C THR A 462 13.77 -8.18 -28.41
N PHE A 463 13.99 -7.05 -29.07
CA PHE A 463 12.99 -5.99 -29.27
C PHE A 463 12.59 -5.86 -30.75
N GLY A 464 12.38 -6.98 -31.44
CA GLY A 464 12.11 -6.99 -32.88
C GLY A 464 13.17 -6.20 -33.67
N ASN A 465 12.74 -5.21 -34.46
CA ASN A 465 13.65 -4.32 -35.20
C ASN A 465 14.17 -3.12 -34.38
N SER A 466 13.75 -2.99 -33.12
CA SER A 466 14.13 -1.90 -32.22
C SER A 466 15.32 -2.29 -31.35
N SER A 467 16.14 -1.31 -30.97
CA SER A 467 17.24 -1.53 -30.02
C SER A 467 16.76 -1.24 -28.60
N HIS A 468 17.10 -2.10 -27.64
CA HIS A 468 16.96 -1.81 -26.20
C HIS A 468 18.12 -0.95 -25.65
N ALA A 469 19.08 -0.56 -26.49
CA ALA A 469 20.06 0.44 -26.11
C ALA A 469 19.32 1.77 -25.89
N HIS A 470 19.61 2.46 -24.79
CA HIS A 470 19.06 3.78 -24.42
C HIS A 470 17.63 3.79 -23.85
N LEU A 471 17.19 2.72 -23.18
CA LEU A 471 16.02 2.78 -22.30
C LEU A 471 16.42 3.44 -20.96
N ASP A 472 15.55 4.29 -20.42
CA ASP A 472 15.78 5.06 -19.18
C ASP A 472 14.77 4.74 -18.07
N GLY A 473 13.60 4.22 -18.42
CA GLY A 473 12.58 3.70 -17.49
C GLY A 473 11.82 2.52 -18.10
N VAL A 474 11.39 1.55 -17.28
CA VAL A 474 10.54 0.42 -17.70
C VAL A 474 9.44 0.14 -16.69
N PHE A 475 8.23 -0.15 -17.18
CA PHE A 475 7.04 -0.51 -16.41
C PHE A 475 6.37 -1.69 -17.07
N LEU A 476 5.74 -2.52 -16.25
CA LEU A 476 4.96 -3.66 -16.70
C LEU A 476 3.51 -3.43 -16.31
N ARG A 477 2.64 -3.49 -17.31
CA ARG A 477 1.18 -3.36 -17.15
C ARG A 477 0.52 -4.30 -18.14
N ASP A 478 -0.46 -5.05 -17.68
CA ASP A 478 -1.40 -5.81 -18.50
C ASP A 478 -2.44 -4.82 -19.03
N LEU A 479 -2.24 -4.37 -20.27
CA LEU A 479 -3.00 -3.27 -20.89
C LEU A 479 -4.30 -3.75 -21.52
N ASP A 480 -4.32 -4.98 -22.05
CA ASP A 480 -5.48 -5.57 -22.71
C ASP A 480 -6.26 -6.55 -21.81
N GLY A 481 -5.78 -6.82 -20.60
CA GLY A 481 -6.46 -7.64 -19.60
C GLY A 481 -6.34 -9.14 -19.87
N GLU A 482 -5.34 -9.58 -20.65
CA GLU A 482 -5.12 -10.98 -20.99
C GLU A 482 -4.34 -11.76 -19.92
N GLY A 483 -3.88 -11.08 -18.86
CA GLY A 483 -3.14 -11.67 -17.74
C GLY A 483 -1.63 -11.65 -17.92
N VAL A 484 -1.14 -11.06 -19.01
CA VAL A 484 0.28 -10.93 -19.37
C VAL A 484 0.59 -9.44 -19.48
N CYS A 485 1.73 -9.01 -18.96
CA CYS A 485 2.12 -7.61 -19.02
C CYS A 485 2.75 -7.25 -20.37
N GLU A 486 2.32 -6.12 -20.91
CA GLU A 486 3.07 -5.31 -21.86
C GLU A 486 4.20 -4.56 -21.16
N LEU A 487 5.24 -4.26 -21.92
CA LEU A 487 6.34 -3.41 -21.50
C LEU A 487 6.14 -1.98 -21.99
N ILE A 488 6.09 -1.05 -21.05
CA ILE A 488 6.13 0.39 -21.29
C ILE A 488 7.56 0.86 -21.03
N ALA A 489 8.23 1.41 -22.03
CA ALA A 489 9.64 1.82 -21.94
C ALA A 489 9.83 3.30 -22.26
N GLU A 490 10.52 4.04 -21.40
CA GLU A 490 10.95 5.42 -21.66
C GLU A 490 12.29 5.40 -22.40
N ARG A 491 12.40 6.15 -23.51
CA ARG A 491 13.63 6.27 -24.30
C ARG A 491 14.12 7.72 -24.35
N THR A 492 15.40 7.96 -24.04
CA THR A 492 16.09 9.20 -24.40
C THR A 492 16.59 9.13 -25.84
N GLY A 493 16.37 10.20 -26.60
CA GLY A 493 17.02 10.32 -27.91
C GLY A 493 18.54 10.42 -27.77
N PHE A 494 19.26 9.99 -28.80
CA PHE A 494 20.74 10.00 -28.90
C PHE A 494 21.39 11.39 -28.62
N GLN A 495 20.62 12.47 -28.64
CA GLN A 495 21.00 13.81 -28.23
C GLN A 495 20.11 14.27 -27.08
N ARG A 496 20.71 14.84 -26.02
CA ARG A 496 20.03 15.40 -24.82
C ARG A 496 18.95 16.45 -25.11
N THR A 497 18.79 16.87 -26.36
CA THR A 497 17.82 17.86 -26.86
C THR A 497 16.59 17.24 -27.53
N VAL A 498 16.54 15.93 -27.72
CA VAL A 498 15.38 15.23 -28.32
C VAL A 498 14.37 14.89 -27.23
N PRO A 499 13.04 15.05 -27.47
CA PRO A 499 12.02 14.69 -26.49
C PRO A 499 12.14 13.22 -26.09
N ARG A 500 11.92 12.90 -24.80
CA ARG A 500 11.73 11.52 -24.38
C ARG A 500 10.36 11.06 -24.86
N PHE A 501 10.26 9.82 -25.34
CA PHE A 501 9.00 9.20 -25.75
C PHE A 501 8.84 7.88 -25.00
N CYS A 502 7.60 7.51 -24.71
CA CYS A 502 7.26 6.16 -24.26
C CYS A 502 7.02 5.27 -25.48
N GLU A 503 7.64 4.11 -25.48
CA GLU A 503 7.41 3.02 -26.41
C GLU A 503 6.69 1.89 -25.69
N PHE A 504 5.86 1.16 -26.43
CA PHE A 504 5.01 0.11 -25.91
C PHE A 504 5.35 -1.17 -26.65
N TYR A 505 5.46 -2.27 -25.92
CA TYR A 505 5.82 -3.55 -26.48
C TYR A 505 4.94 -4.65 -25.91
N GLN A 506 4.41 -5.49 -26.80
CA GLN A 506 3.71 -6.70 -26.41
C GLN A 506 4.71 -7.84 -26.28
N TRP A 507 4.53 -8.68 -25.26
CA TRP A 507 5.37 -9.84 -25.06
C TRP A 507 4.95 -11.01 -25.96
N ASN A 508 5.87 -11.51 -26.78
CA ASN A 508 5.66 -12.69 -27.62
C ASN A 508 6.50 -13.87 -27.12
N ALA A 509 5.86 -14.77 -26.37
CA ALA A 509 6.52 -15.92 -25.77
C ALA A 509 7.10 -16.91 -26.80
N ALA A 510 6.49 -17.04 -27.99
CA ALA A 510 6.89 -18.00 -29.01
C ALA A 510 8.22 -17.62 -29.67
N THR A 511 8.41 -16.32 -29.94
CA THR A 511 9.61 -15.76 -30.57
C THR A 511 10.61 -15.20 -29.57
N LYS A 512 10.22 -15.10 -28.28
CA LYS A 512 11.00 -14.46 -27.20
C LYS A 512 11.33 -13.00 -27.52
N THR A 513 10.36 -12.31 -28.09
CA THR A 513 10.50 -10.92 -28.54
C THR A 513 9.50 -10.02 -27.82
N PHE A 514 9.92 -8.79 -27.57
CA PHE A 514 9.05 -7.66 -27.31
C PHE A 514 8.70 -7.02 -28.66
N ASP A 515 7.50 -7.27 -29.14
CA ASP A 515 7.02 -6.79 -30.42
C ASP A 515 6.51 -5.35 -30.26
N PRO A 516 7.01 -4.37 -31.03
CA PRO A 516 6.59 -2.98 -30.88
C PRO A 516 5.09 -2.82 -31.18
N LEU A 517 4.35 -2.26 -30.22
CA LEU A 517 2.99 -1.81 -30.45
C LEU A 517 3.02 -0.49 -31.21
N ALA A 518 2.16 -0.35 -32.22
CA ALA A 518 2.06 0.89 -32.97
C ALA A 518 1.62 2.01 -32.02
N SER A 519 2.53 2.93 -31.68
CA SER A 519 2.32 4.03 -30.72
C SER A 519 1.37 5.13 -31.24
N ARG A 520 0.26 4.77 -31.88
CA ARG A 520 -0.71 5.70 -32.45
C ARG A 520 -1.52 6.43 -31.39
N GLY A 521 -1.62 5.85 -30.19
CA GLY A 521 -2.48 6.29 -29.10
C GLY A 521 -1.91 7.23 -28.05
N PHE A 522 -0.58 7.34 -27.94
CA PHE A 522 -0.01 8.28 -26.98
C PHE A 522 -0.17 9.70 -27.50
N PRO A 523 -0.53 10.72 -26.69
CA PRO A 523 -0.75 12.08 -27.16
C PRO A 523 0.51 12.70 -27.79
N LYS A 524 0.70 12.51 -29.11
CA LYS A 524 1.94 12.78 -29.86
C LYS A 524 2.41 14.25 -29.87
N ARG A 525 1.59 15.19 -29.42
CA ARG A 525 1.77 16.63 -29.69
C ARG A 525 1.96 17.53 -28.47
N GLN A 526 1.86 17.04 -27.24
CA GLN A 526 1.90 17.93 -26.07
C GLN A 526 2.94 17.60 -24.99
N PHE A 527 3.57 16.43 -25.02
CA PHE A 527 4.42 15.99 -23.90
C PHE A 527 5.91 16.04 -24.26
N ARG A 528 6.59 17.05 -23.71
CA ARG A 528 8.02 16.96 -23.42
C ARG A 528 8.12 16.53 -21.96
N PHE A 529 8.65 15.34 -21.69
CA PHE A 529 9.18 15.02 -20.36
C PHE A 529 10.40 15.92 -20.13
N GLY A 530 10.15 17.14 -19.62
CA GLY A 530 11.17 18.16 -19.46
C GLY A 530 11.86 17.99 -18.13
N PHE A 531 13.15 17.62 -18.13
CA PHE A 531 14.02 17.90 -16.99
C PHE A 531 15.26 18.65 -17.44
N GLN A 532 15.42 19.85 -16.87
CA GLN A 532 16.71 20.47 -16.59
C GLN A 532 16.95 20.28 -15.09
N ASP A 533 17.48 19.13 -14.67
CA ASP A 533 18.34 19.14 -13.49
C ASP A 533 19.29 17.95 -13.48
N HIS A 534 20.57 18.24 -13.28
CA HIS A 534 21.69 17.36 -13.67
C HIS A 534 22.31 16.54 -12.53
N ASN A 535 21.68 16.45 -11.34
CA ASN A 535 22.41 16.04 -10.12
C ASN A 535 21.80 14.93 -9.24
N PHE A 536 21.02 13.98 -9.78
CA PHE A 536 20.61 12.79 -9.01
C PHE A 536 20.98 11.49 -9.75
N ARG A 537 21.98 10.77 -9.25
CA ARG A 537 22.58 9.57 -9.90
C ARG A 537 22.13 8.22 -9.31
N SER A 538 21.02 8.14 -8.57
CA SER A 538 20.63 6.87 -7.94
C SER A 538 19.14 6.66 -7.66
N VAL A 539 18.25 7.51 -8.19
CA VAL A 539 16.81 7.22 -8.15
C VAL A 539 16.47 6.57 -9.48
N GLN A 540 15.96 5.35 -9.44
CA GLN A 540 15.36 4.69 -10.60
C GLN A 540 14.31 5.66 -11.16
N PHE A 541 14.59 6.25 -12.34
CA PHE A 541 13.68 7.18 -12.98
C PHE A 541 12.42 6.40 -13.34
N THR A 542 11.37 6.57 -12.56
CA THR A 542 10.08 5.98 -12.87
C THR A 542 9.17 7.02 -13.51
N VAL A 543 8.41 6.65 -14.54
CA VAL A 543 7.31 7.42 -15.14
C VAL A 543 6.33 7.87 -14.04
N THR A 544 6.17 7.07 -12.98
CA THR A 544 5.39 7.42 -11.80
C THR A 544 6.01 8.52 -10.93
N GLY A 545 7.35 8.62 -10.89
CA GLY A 545 8.09 9.73 -10.28
C GLY A 545 7.94 11.06 -11.03
N GLN A 546 7.31 11.05 -12.22
CA GLN A 546 7.05 12.23 -13.05
C GLN A 546 5.59 12.72 -12.95
N GLY A 547 4.84 12.24 -11.96
CA GLY A 547 3.45 12.66 -11.73
C GLY A 547 2.40 11.87 -12.52
N ILE A 548 2.77 10.72 -13.08
CA ILE A 548 1.83 9.79 -13.75
C ILE A 548 1.31 8.73 -12.77
N ARG A 549 0.03 8.41 -12.86
CA ARG A 549 -0.64 7.33 -12.14
C ARG A 549 -1.57 6.59 -13.10
N PHE A 550 -1.67 5.28 -12.89
CA PHE A 550 -2.58 4.40 -13.60
C PHE A 550 -3.77 4.14 -12.67
N VAL A 551 -4.96 4.51 -13.12
CA VAL A 551 -6.19 4.49 -12.31
C VAL A 551 -7.34 4.17 -13.24
N ASP A 552 -8.07 3.08 -13.01
CA ASP A 552 -9.33 2.80 -13.71
C ASP A 552 -10.43 3.78 -13.24
N ILE A 553 -10.61 4.89 -13.96
CA ILE A 553 -11.53 5.98 -13.59
C ILE A 553 -12.94 5.69 -14.09
N ASP A 554 -13.09 5.11 -15.28
CA ASP A 554 -14.40 4.74 -15.83
C ASP A 554 -14.88 3.32 -15.45
N GLU A 555 -14.09 2.61 -14.65
CA GLU A 555 -14.36 1.27 -14.10
C GLU A 555 -14.64 0.23 -15.20
N ASP A 556 -13.95 0.36 -16.33
CA ASP A 556 -14.08 -0.56 -17.46
C ASP A 556 -13.15 -1.79 -17.35
N GLY A 557 -12.29 -1.81 -16.33
CA GLY A 557 -11.32 -2.87 -16.06
C GLY A 557 -9.94 -2.63 -16.69
N HIS A 558 -9.73 -1.48 -17.35
CA HIS A 558 -8.44 -1.07 -17.87
C HIS A 558 -7.91 0.19 -17.17
N ASP A 559 -6.59 0.26 -16.98
CA ASP A 559 -5.96 1.38 -16.31
C ASP A 559 -5.99 2.65 -17.19
N ASP A 560 -6.66 3.71 -16.73
CA ASP A 560 -6.56 5.04 -17.33
C ASP A 560 -5.30 5.77 -16.86
N MET A 561 -4.89 6.80 -17.61
CA MET A 561 -3.68 7.55 -17.31
C MET A 561 -4.01 8.92 -16.73
N VAL A 562 -3.58 9.15 -15.48
CA VAL A 562 -3.63 10.45 -14.81
C VAL A 562 -2.22 11.04 -14.79
N LEU A 563 -2.07 12.26 -15.29
CA LEU A 563 -0.85 13.06 -15.21
C LEU A 563 -1.13 14.35 -14.47
N SER A 564 -0.28 14.72 -13.51
CA SER A 564 -0.35 16.05 -12.90
C SER A 564 1.00 16.44 -12.31
N ASP A 565 1.63 17.47 -12.87
CA ASP A 565 2.89 18.04 -12.40
C ASP A 565 2.74 19.55 -12.09
N SER A 566 3.87 20.23 -11.94
CA SER A 566 3.94 21.67 -11.65
C SER A 566 3.57 22.57 -12.84
N ARG A 567 3.39 22.02 -14.04
CA ARG A 567 3.16 22.75 -15.30
C ARG A 567 1.89 22.30 -16.01
N HIS A 568 1.55 21.02 -15.96
CA HIS A 568 0.46 20.42 -16.73
C HIS A 568 -0.33 19.42 -15.88
N TYR A 569 -1.58 19.20 -16.27
CA TYR A 569 -2.41 18.12 -15.76
C TYR A 569 -3.28 17.56 -16.88
N ALA A 570 -3.59 16.27 -16.80
CA ALA A 570 -4.45 15.60 -17.76
C ALA A 570 -4.94 14.24 -17.27
N ILE A 571 -6.05 13.79 -17.87
CA ILE A 571 -6.59 12.43 -17.71
C ILE A 571 -6.96 11.93 -19.11
N TRP A 572 -6.50 10.72 -19.44
CA TRP A 572 -6.88 10.03 -20.66
C TRP A 572 -7.35 8.63 -20.33
N LEU A 573 -8.51 8.29 -20.88
CA LEU A 573 -9.08 6.96 -20.74
C LEU A 573 -8.43 6.00 -21.75
N TRP A 574 -8.25 4.76 -21.32
CA TRP A 574 -7.83 3.69 -22.21
C TRP A 574 -8.90 3.42 -23.29
N GLU A 575 -8.46 2.90 -24.45
CA GLU A 575 -9.38 2.51 -25.53
C GLU A 575 -9.05 1.13 -26.11
N SER A 576 -7.80 0.89 -26.53
CA SER A 576 -7.34 -0.42 -27.02
C SER A 576 -5.82 -0.42 -27.20
N LEU A 577 -5.19 -1.57 -27.47
CA LEU A 577 -3.75 -1.62 -27.80
C LEU A 577 -3.38 -0.78 -29.02
N GLU A 578 -4.24 -0.73 -30.04
CA GLU A 578 -3.98 0.05 -31.26
C GLU A 578 -4.14 1.56 -31.02
N LYS A 579 -5.03 1.95 -30.11
CA LYS A 579 -5.44 3.33 -29.88
C LYS A 579 -4.91 3.93 -28.59
N GLY A 580 -4.34 3.14 -27.68
CA GLY A 580 -3.84 3.55 -26.37
C GLY A 580 -4.80 4.43 -25.57
N TRP A 581 -4.23 5.31 -24.74
CA TRP A 581 -4.94 6.36 -24.01
C TRP A 581 -5.32 7.56 -24.91
N SER A 582 -6.17 7.33 -25.91
CA SER A 582 -6.57 8.37 -26.88
C SER A 582 -7.83 9.14 -26.52
N ARG A 583 -8.59 8.68 -25.52
CA ARG A 583 -9.82 9.32 -25.05
C ARG A 583 -9.51 10.37 -23.97
N GLU A 584 -9.24 11.60 -24.37
CA GLU A 584 -9.00 12.68 -23.40
C GLU A 584 -10.28 13.03 -22.61
N LEU A 585 -10.16 13.03 -21.28
CA LEU A 585 -11.23 13.43 -20.36
C LEU A 585 -11.03 14.87 -19.87
N LEU A 586 -9.80 15.26 -19.55
CA LEU A 586 -9.42 16.64 -19.28
C LEU A 586 -7.93 16.85 -19.55
N SER A 587 -7.53 18.05 -19.93
CA SER A 587 -6.13 18.48 -19.97
C SER A 587 -6.02 20.00 -19.78
N GLY A 588 -4.88 20.46 -19.30
CA GLY A 588 -4.62 21.90 -19.16
C GLY A 588 -3.21 22.22 -18.69
N LYS A 589 -2.84 23.50 -18.79
CA LYS A 589 -1.65 24.05 -18.13
C LYS A 589 -2.04 24.66 -16.79
N ARG A 590 -1.10 24.62 -15.86
CA ARG A 590 -1.23 25.22 -14.53
C ARG A 590 -1.48 26.71 -14.61
N GLY A 591 -2.55 27.16 -13.98
CA GLY A 591 -2.94 28.57 -13.89
C GLY A 591 -3.80 29.05 -15.06
N ASP A 592 -4.09 28.20 -16.05
CA ASP A 592 -5.01 28.56 -17.14
C ASP A 592 -6.48 28.53 -16.66
N ASN A 593 -6.79 27.76 -15.61
CA ASN A 593 -8.13 27.64 -15.04
C ASN A 593 -8.11 27.92 -13.52
N PRO A 594 -9.28 28.21 -12.90
CA PRO A 594 -9.40 28.25 -11.44
C PRO A 594 -8.90 26.95 -10.79
N ALA A 595 -8.28 27.03 -9.63
CA ALA A 595 -7.61 25.90 -8.97
C ALA A 595 -8.54 24.70 -8.72
N GLU A 596 -9.82 24.95 -8.45
CA GLU A 596 -10.86 23.94 -8.25
C GLU A 596 -11.22 23.16 -9.54
N GLN A 597 -10.87 23.70 -10.71
CA GLN A 597 -11.07 23.06 -12.01
C GLN A 597 -9.86 22.26 -12.46
N GLU A 598 -8.67 22.56 -11.93
CA GLU A 598 -7.45 21.82 -12.21
C GLU A 598 -7.31 20.57 -11.31
N LEU A 599 -6.49 19.60 -11.70
CA LEU A 599 -6.02 18.55 -10.77
C LEU A 599 -4.84 19.10 -9.99
N PRO A 600 -4.74 19.04 -8.65
CA PRO A 600 -3.51 19.44 -7.95
C PRO A 600 -2.30 18.60 -8.42
N PRO A 601 -1.05 19.11 -8.31
CA PRO A 601 0.12 18.36 -8.76
C PRO A 601 0.23 17.03 -8.03
N ILE A 602 0.57 15.94 -8.70
CA ILE A 602 0.96 14.69 -8.04
C ILE A 602 2.42 14.81 -7.56
N VAL A 603 3.26 15.47 -8.37
CA VAL A 603 4.65 15.81 -8.05
C VAL A 603 4.83 17.33 -8.12
N ARG A 604 5.52 17.90 -7.13
CA ARG A 604 5.78 19.34 -7.04
C ARG A 604 6.90 19.79 -7.98
N ALA A 605 7.07 21.10 -8.12
CA ALA A 605 8.10 21.69 -8.97
C ALA A 605 9.54 21.30 -8.57
N ASP A 606 9.75 21.03 -7.28
CA ASP A 606 11.02 20.56 -6.71
C ASP A 606 11.22 19.04 -6.82
N GLY A 607 10.28 18.32 -7.44
CA GLY A 607 10.30 16.86 -7.57
C GLY A 607 9.76 16.09 -6.35
N SER A 608 9.34 16.77 -5.27
CA SER A 608 8.79 16.10 -4.09
C SER A 608 7.37 15.58 -4.31
N ASN A 609 6.99 14.52 -3.59
CA ASN A 609 5.65 13.95 -3.64
C ASN A 609 4.62 14.92 -3.06
N ASN A 610 3.51 15.21 -3.75
CA ASN A 610 2.50 16.16 -3.26
C ASN A 610 1.38 15.54 -2.42
N GLY A 611 1.54 14.29 -2.00
CA GLY A 611 0.61 13.56 -1.15
C GLY A 611 -0.62 13.04 -1.90
N PHE A 612 -0.45 12.53 -3.12
CA PHE A 612 -1.53 11.99 -3.93
C PHE A 612 -1.77 10.50 -3.69
N TRP A 613 -3.04 10.07 -3.64
CA TRP A 613 -3.46 8.67 -3.75
C TRP A 613 -4.89 8.56 -4.31
N VAL A 614 -5.35 7.32 -4.53
CA VAL A 614 -6.73 7.01 -4.93
C VAL A 614 -7.42 6.26 -3.81
N HIS A 615 -8.63 6.67 -3.44
CA HIS A 615 -9.45 6.01 -2.43
C HIS A 615 -10.94 6.31 -2.63
N SER A 616 -11.82 5.35 -2.40
CA SER A 616 -13.28 5.53 -2.44
C SER A 616 -13.80 6.23 -3.72
N ARG A 617 -13.31 5.84 -4.90
CA ARG A 617 -13.62 6.46 -6.21
C ARG A 617 -13.27 7.95 -6.28
N GLN A 618 -12.19 8.35 -5.61
CA GLN A 618 -11.69 9.73 -5.60
C GLN A 618 -10.18 9.76 -5.78
N LEU A 619 -9.74 10.75 -6.56
CA LEU A 619 -8.36 11.24 -6.56
C LEU A 619 -8.21 12.15 -5.35
N VAL A 620 -7.23 11.89 -4.46
CA VAL A 620 -7.09 12.59 -3.18
C VAL A 620 -5.68 13.14 -3.00
N TRP A 621 -5.59 14.35 -2.44
CA TRP A 621 -4.34 15.01 -2.07
C TRP A 621 -4.37 15.44 -0.60
N MET A 622 -3.27 15.18 0.11
CA MET A 622 -3.04 15.74 1.43
C MET A 622 -1.59 16.12 1.66
N ASN A 623 -1.37 17.37 2.02
CA ASN A 623 -0.05 17.95 2.27
C ASN A 623 -0.17 19.12 3.25
N GLU A 624 0.92 19.84 3.47
CA GLU A 624 0.99 20.96 4.42
C GLU A 624 0.09 22.15 4.05
N ASP A 625 -0.43 22.19 2.84
CA ASP A 625 -1.32 23.23 2.34
C ASP A 625 -2.81 22.87 2.51
N THR A 626 -3.13 21.58 2.70
CA THR A 626 -4.52 21.09 2.75
C THR A 626 -5.16 21.14 4.14
N ALA A 627 -4.42 21.52 5.18
CA ALA A 627 -4.92 21.53 6.56
C ALA A 627 -6.14 22.44 6.80
N LYS A 628 -6.39 23.41 5.91
CA LYS A 628 -7.59 24.27 5.93
C LYS A 628 -8.70 23.79 5.00
N SER A 629 -8.43 22.80 4.16
CA SER A 629 -9.42 22.19 3.27
C SER A 629 -10.42 21.37 4.08
N LYS A 630 -11.62 21.21 3.54
CA LYS A 630 -12.64 20.35 4.14
C LYS A 630 -12.07 18.93 4.30
N ASP A 631 -12.27 18.35 5.48
CA ASP A 631 -11.79 17.00 5.83
C ASP A 631 -10.25 16.83 5.68
N LEU A 632 -9.51 17.94 5.71
CA LEU A 632 -8.04 18.06 5.61
C LEU A 632 -7.44 17.64 4.26
N VAL A 633 -8.27 17.41 3.24
CA VAL A 633 -7.84 16.90 1.94
C VAL A 633 -8.42 17.72 0.79
N GLU A 634 -7.73 17.70 -0.34
CA GLU A 634 -8.32 18.06 -1.63
C GLU A 634 -8.66 16.80 -2.41
N ARG A 635 -9.74 16.85 -3.20
CA ARG A 635 -10.24 15.67 -3.90
C ARG A 635 -10.94 15.97 -5.22
N ARG A 636 -10.96 14.98 -6.10
CA ARG A 636 -11.76 14.95 -7.34
C ARG A 636 -12.44 13.59 -7.42
N SER A 637 -13.77 13.55 -7.50
CA SER A 637 -14.52 12.30 -7.63
C SER A 637 -14.48 11.79 -9.06
N PHE A 638 -14.53 10.47 -9.25
CA PHE A 638 -14.61 9.88 -10.59
C PHE A 638 -15.85 10.36 -11.33
N ASP A 639 -17.00 10.43 -10.63
CA ASP A 639 -18.27 10.91 -11.18
C ASP A 639 -18.17 12.34 -11.74
N ASP A 640 -17.56 13.27 -10.99
CA ASP A 640 -17.40 14.66 -11.45
C ASP A 640 -16.44 14.77 -12.64
N LEU A 641 -15.38 13.97 -12.65
CA LEU A 641 -14.41 13.92 -13.74
C LEU A 641 -15.09 13.41 -15.02
N LEU A 642 -15.88 12.34 -14.93
CA LEU A 642 -16.61 11.76 -16.06
C LEU A 642 -17.74 12.67 -16.56
N ALA A 643 -18.46 13.34 -15.65
CA ALA A 643 -19.56 14.25 -16.01
C ALA A 643 -19.10 15.47 -16.83
N ARG A 644 -17.89 15.99 -16.58
CA ARG A 644 -17.30 17.11 -17.34
C ARG A 644 -17.17 16.81 -18.84
N ARG A 645 -17.03 15.54 -19.23
CA ARG A 645 -17.00 15.09 -20.63
C ARG A 645 -18.35 15.26 -21.35
N LEU A 646 -19.45 15.24 -20.60
CA LEU A 646 -20.82 15.27 -21.15
C LEU A 646 -21.43 16.68 -21.27
N GLY A 647 -20.68 17.74 -20.93
CA GLY A 647 -21.22 19.10 -20.88
C GLY A 647 -22.39 19.25 -19.90
N THR A 648 -22.50 18.32 -18.94
CA THR A 648 -23.58 18.27 -17.95
C THR A 648 -23.08 18.87 -16.64
N PRO A 649 -23.80 19.80 -15.99
CA PRO A 649 -23.31 20.45 -14.78
C PRO A 649 -23.10 19.44 -13.65
N ALA A 650 -21.95 19.55 -12.97
CA ALA A 650 -21.62 18.77 -11.78
C ALA A 650 -22.68 18.97 -10.69
N ARG A 651 -23.01 17.90 -9.94
CA ARG A 651 -23.93 18.00 -8.81
C ARG A 651 -23.22 18.64 -7.61
N PRO A 652 -23.85 19.57 -6.88
CA PRO A 652 -23.18 20.26 -5.77
C PRO A 652 -22.86 19.41 -4.54
N ASP A 653 -23.30 18.15 -4.46
CA ASP A 653 -23.40 17.42 -3.20
C ASP A 653 -22.58 16.13 -3.06
N GLY A 654 -21.85 15.67 -4.09
CA GLY A 654 -20.82 14.63 -3.95
C GLY A 654 -21.28 13.31 -3.29
N LYS A 655 -22.57 12.97 -3.39
CA LYS A 655 -23.11 11.68 -2.95
C LYS A 655 -23.21 10.72 -4.13
N SER A 656 -22.81 9.47 -3.92
CA SER A 656 -23.00 8.39 -4.87
C SER A 656 -24.48 8.21 -5.22
N ALA A 657 -24.77 7.93 -6.49
CA ALA A 657 -26.10 7.56 -6.92
C ALA A 657 -26.49 6.21 -6.27
N PRO A 658 -27.76 6.01 -5.83
CA PRO A 658 -28.22 4.69 -5.47
C PRO A 658 -28.31 3.82 -6.73
N ASP A 659 -27.85 2.57 -6.62
CA ASP A 659 -27.88 1.58 -7.69
C ASP A 659 -29.26 1.48 -8.34
N GLU A 660 -29.38 1.91 -9.60
CA GLU A 660 -30.55 1.61 -10.42
C GLU A 660 -30.52 0.12 -10.78
N LYS A 661 -31.18 -0.68 -9.94
CA LYS A 661 -31.64 -2.01 -10.32
C LYS A 661 -32.49 -1.90 -11.59
N LYS A 662 -32.04 -2.58 -12.64
CA LYS A 662 -32.84 -2.99 -13.80
C LYS A 662 -34.23 -3.44 -13.34
N SER A 663 -35.25 -2.71 -13.78
CA SER A 663 -36.62 -3.24 -13.84
C SER A 663 -37.16 -3.03 -15.25
N GLU A 664 -36.94 -4.04 -16.08
CA GLU A 664 -37.89 -4.36 -17.14
C GLU A 664 -39.19 -4.85 -16.48
N ASP A 665 -40.30 -4.70 -17.20
CA ASP A 665 -41.68 -5.06 -16.85
C ASP A 665 -42.47 -4.11 -15.92
N LYS A 666 -43.24 -3.21 -16.53
CA LYS A 666 -44.69 -3.42 -16.69
C LYS A 666 -45.35 -2.38 -17.59
N LYS A 667 -45.82 -2.87 -18.74
CA LYS A 667 -46.82 -2.23 -19.59
C LYS A 667 -48.20 -2.26 -18.91
N THR A 668 -48.97 -1.24 -19.24
CA THR A 668 -50.45 -1.17 -19.35
C THR A 668 -51.32 -1.03 -18.08
N GLU A 669 -52.25 -0.08 -18.21
CA GLU A 669 -53.51 0.16 -17.48
C GLU A 669 -53.51 1.27 -16.40
N ASN A 670 -53.93 2.48 -16.79
CA ASN A 670 -55.32 2.88 -16.57
C ASN A 670 -55.66 4.25 -17.22
N LYS A 671 -56.70 4.22 -18.05
CA LYS A 671 -57.46 5.39 -18.54
C LYS A 671 -58.61 5.68 -17.57
N LYS A 672 -58.78 6.95 -17.19
CA LYS A 672 -60.03 7.75 -17.08
C LYS A 672 -59.83 8.84 -16.02
N ALA A 673 -59.85 10.11 -16.46
CA ALA A 673 -61.00 11.04 -16.50
C ALA A 673 -60.98 11.89 -15.22
N GLU A 674 -60.71 13.19 -15.26
CA GLU A 674 -61.62 14.35 -15.49
C GLU A 674 -60.75 15.58 -15.09
N ASP A 675 -60.89 16.84 -15.49
CA ASP A 675 -61.85 17.62 -16.27
C ASP A 675 -61.12 18.95 -16.61
N LYS A 676 -61.30 19.52 -17.81
CA LYS A 676 -60.83 20.88 -18.13
C LYS A 676 -61.83 21.57 -19.05
N THR A 677 -62.51 22.55 -18.48
CA THR A 677 -63.39 23.52 -19.13
C THR A 677 -62.59 24.56 -19.92
N GLY A 678 -62.93 24.78 -21.19
CA GLY A 678 -62.45 25.91 -22.01
C GLY A 678 -63.40 26.20 -23.19
N LYS A 679 -64.30 27.17 -23.01
CA LYS A 679 -65.04 27.92 -24.06
C LYS A 679 -64.12 29.07 -24.56
N SER A 680 -64.14 29.63 -25.78
CA SER A 680 -65.12 29.68 -26.89
C SER A 680 -64.50 30.27 -28.20
N ALA A 681 -65.04 29.84 -29.36
CA ALA A 681 -65.48 30.59 -30.58
C ALA A 681 -64.45 31.46 -31.39
N HIS A 682 -64.08 31.14 -32.66
CA HIS A 682 -64.78 31.23 -33.99
C HIS A 682 -64.58 32.58 -34.72
N PRO A 683 -64.88 32.72 -36.05
CA PRO A 683 -64.58 31.96 -37.29
C PRO A 683 -64.03 32.97 -38.38
N PRO A 684 -64.27 32.90 -39.72
CA PRO A 684 -64.60 31.84 -40.72
C PRO A 684 -63.48 31.74 -41.82
N GLU A 685 -63.49 30.94 -42.91
CA GLU A 685 -64.45 30.13 -43.68
C GLU A 685 -63.90 28.71 -43.94
#